data_AF-A0A7Z9A3F1-F1
#
_entry.id   AF-A0A7Z9A3F1-F1
#
_cell.length_a   1.000
_cell.length_b   1.000
_cell.length_c   1.000
_cell.angle_alpha   90.00
_cell.angle_beta   90.00
_cell.angle_gamma   90.00
#
_symmetry.space_group_name_H-M   'P 1'
#
loop_
_entity.id
_entity.type
_entity.pdbx_description
1 polymer ?
#
loop_
_entity_poly.entity_id
_entity_poly.type
_entity_poly.pdbx_seq_one_letter_code
_entity_poly.pdbx_strand_id
1 'polypeptide(L)'
;MTEPNKPLEQMTVQERLDLGMSYFEEGRFDKAIKTWSNIRREEVDSKTYAQAQYNLGLAYYAQGEIEQAIAAWSRVHHNNDPKAYAWAQLSLGTAYYAQGELDQAIEAWSNIRRDDDSEAYAWVQFNLGVAYKDQGKLKQAIDAWSNVPQDDRKAYAWARFGIGVAYHTLGKLKQAIDAWSNVPQDDRKVYASAQFNLGNTYKNQGKLDQAITTWSNISHDDDPEIYARAQLGLGAAYKDQGELEQAIQTWSNITQDDDPEAYIEAQLCLGEVYSLDKEKEELAHEAYNNVRSFSYYKSEYGFKILKCPVEVRKELHSLAKNTDKVLKSLQIIPEFELKVAHYTRPQIAFELFEGKKNDNDKNPSNFRLNTIHGVNDPTEGLVLNDYWDQQGIPETIHTNDTATFISCFTFNHDSLNQFRLYGKENGREATGVSLVFKKEFFSDQSDDLKFIAGPSTDPSSKSEQDKSNETKKTESDNKKQLIGKSTLCRCIYLDPKTGYWTLAQRDKSIFYRENKGKAGKNWKKYYKLLSKKKKSVKKHLFAKNKSVLSTLQSIFKKYQGYSIQEKQYILEAIRFILLPLQYLVKHIAFQEEQECRIMYITQFRDEKIHSNREEQKMYVEYEESVLPHIDKIWLSPGAAKYQDFFRIRLDQGSGKSKVRISQNPFRNKE
;
A
#
# COMPACT_ATOMS: atom_id res chain seq x y z
N MET A 1 -43.14 -7.25 -26.55
CA MET A 1 -44.47 -7.64 -27.09
C MET A 1 -45.24 -6.39 -27.55
N THR A 2 -46.29 -6.52 -28.37
CA THR A 2 -47.19 -5.41 -28.74
C THR A 2 -47.80 -4.76 -27.49
N GLU A 3 -47.84 -3.42 -27.43
CA GLU A 3 -48.46 -2.71 -26.30
C GLU A 3 -49.91 -3.19 -26.09
N PRO A 4 -50.36 -3.37 -24.84
CA PRO A 4 -51.69 -3.91 -24.57
C PRO A 4 -52.77 -2.97 -25.11
N ASN A 5 -53.73 -3.51 -25.87
CA ASN A 5 -54.89 -2.78 -26.41
C ASN A 5 -55.92 -2.34 -25.34
N LYS A 6 -55.62 -2.52 -24.05
CA LYS A 6 -56.52 -2.34 -22.91
C LYS A 6 -55.90 -1.34 -21.92
N PRO A 7 -56.59 -0.23 -21.56
CA PRO A 7 -56.13 0.72 -20.53
C PRO A 7 -55.88 0.04 -19.18
N LEU A 8 -54.93 0.57 -18.38
CA LEU A 8 -54.57 0.01 -17.07
C LEU A 8 -55.78 -0.13 -16.14
N GLU A 9 -56.74 0.82 -16.20
CA GLU A 9 -57.96 0.81 -15.38
C GLU A 9 -58.93 -0.33 -15.74
N GLN A 10 -58.78 -0.90 -16.95
CA GLN A 10 -59.60 -2.03 -17.40
C GLN A 10 -58.87 -3.36 -17.19
N MET A 11 -57.57 -3.36 -16.91
CA MET A 11 -56.79 -4.57 -16.66
C MET A 11 -57.06 -5.13 -15.26
N THR A 12 -57.14 -6.46 -15.16
CA THR A 12 -57.12 -7.14 -13.86
C THR A 12 -55.80 -6.85 -13.15
N VAL A 13 -55.78 -6.99 -11.83
CA VAL A 13 -54.55 -6.77 -11.04
C VAL A 13 -53.45 -7.72 -11.49
N GLN A 14 -53.79 -8.98 -11.79
CA GLN A 14 -52.82 -9.95 -12.29
C GLN A 14 -52.26 -9.52 -13.66
N GLU A 15 -53.12 -9.07 -14.59
CA GLU A 15 -52.68 -8.50 -15.87
C GLU A 15 -51.74 -7.30 -15.67
N ARG A 16 -51.99 -6.45 -14.67
CA ARG A 16 -51.11 -5.33 -14.31
C ARG A 16 -49.78 -5.79 -13.70
N LEU A 17 -49.78 -6.82 -12.85
CA LEU A 17 -48.56 -7.40 -12.28
C LEU A 17 -47.66 -7.99 -13.38
N ASP A 18 -48.24 -8.79 -14.27
CA ASP A 18 -47.53 -9.47 -15.35
C ASP A 18 -47.03 -8.45 -16.39
N LEU A 19 -47.84 -7.43 -16.73
CA LEU A 19 -47.42 -6.34 -17.61
C LEU A 19 -46.26 -5.54 -17.04
N GLY A 20 -46.31 -5.20 -15.74
CA GLY A 20 -45.22 -4.50 -15.07
C GLY A 20 -43.94 -5.33 -15.08
N MET A 21 -44.03 -6.66 -14.89
CA MET A 21 -42.88 -7.56 -14.93
C MET A 21 -42.28 -7.62 -16.33
N SER A 22 -43.12 -7.71 -17.36
CA SER A 22 -42.67 -7.65 -18.76
C SER A 22 -41.95 -6.34 -19.07
N TYR A 23 -42.45 -5.19 -18.60
CA TYR A 23 -41.75 -3.92 -18.77
C TYR A 23 -40.42 -3.87 -18.02
N PHE A 24 -40.34 -4.46 -16.83
CA PHE A 24 -39.11 -4.54 -16.06
C PHE A 24 -38.05 -5.38 -16.78
N GLU A 25 -38.42 -6.55 -17.31
CA GLU A 25 -37.52 -7.42 -18.11
C GLU A 25 -37.08 -6.75 -19.42
N GLU A 26 -37.92 -5.92 -20.04
CA GLU A 26 -37.56 -5.09 -21.21
C GLU A 26 -36.67 -3.87 -20.84
N GLY A 27 -36.34 -3.65 -19.56
CA GLY A 27 -35.57 -2.49 -19.08
C GLY A 27 -36.35 -1.17 -19.08
N ARG A 28 -37.67 -1.21 -19.28
CA ARG A 28 -38.57 -0.05 -19.34
C ARG A 28 -39.09 0.29 -17.94
N PHE A 29 -38.19 0.65 -17.03
CA PHE A 29 -38.47 0.84 -15.61
C PHE A 29 -39.56 1.89 -15.33
N ASP A 30 -39.60 3.01 -16.06
CA ASP A 30 -40.66 4.02 -15.92
C ASP A 30 -42.07 3.45 -16.13
N LYS A 31 -42.22 2.57 -17.12
CA LYS A 31 -43.51 1.94 -17.43
C LYS A 31 -43.85 0.85 -16.41
N ALA A 32 -42.85 0.12 -15.92
CA ALA A 32 -43.03 -0.83 -14.82
C ALA A 32 -43.50 -0.13 -13.53
N ILE A 33 -42.82 0.96 -13.15
CA ILE A 33 -43.16 1.81 -11.99
C ILE A 33 -44.58 2.36 -12.14
N LYS A 34 -44.91 2.95 -13.29
CA LYS A 34 -46.26 3.45 -13.56
C LYS A 34 -47.30 2.34 -13.42
N THR A 35 -47.01 1.15 -13.91
CA THR A 35 -47.95 0.02 -13.88
C THR A 35 -48.17 -0.48 -12.45
N TRP A 36 -47.11 -0.73 -11.68
CA TRP A 36 -47.22 -1.24 -10.31
C TRP A 36 -47.65 -0.20 -9.28
N SER A 37 -47.31 1.09 -9.45
CA SER A 37 -47.79 2.17 -8.57
C SER A 37 -49.31 2.40 -8.66
N ASN A 38 -49.96 1.94 -9.74
CA ASN A 38 -51.42 1.98 -9.88
C ASN A 38 -52.14 0.87 -9.10
N ILE A 39 -51.44 -0.09 -8.48
CA ILE A 39 -52.04 -1.14 -7.65
C ILE A 39 -52.19 -0.61 -6.22
N ARG A 40 -53.44 -0.32 -5.81
CA ARG A 40 -53.75 0.21 -4.46
C ARG A 40 -54.03 -0.89 -3.46
N ARG A 41 -53.75 -0.63 -2.19
CA ARG A 41 -53.93 -1.61 -1.10
C ARG A 41 -55.39 -2.05 -0.94
N GLU A 42 -56.36 -1.17 -1.20
CA GLU A 42 -57.78 -1.50 -1.09
C GLU A 42 -58.32 -2.33 -2.27
N GLU A 43 -57.59 -2.41 -3.38
CA GLU A 43 -58.03 -3.09 -4.61
C GLU A 43 -57.73 -4.60 -4.62
N VAL A 44 -56.86 -5.08 -3.72
CA VAL A 44 -56.24 -6.40 -3.79
C VAL A 44 -56.14 -7.06 -2.42
N ASP A 45 -55.97 -8.37 -2.41
CA ASP A 45 -55.58 -9.06 -1.17
C ASP A 45 -54.16 -8.64 -0.74
N SER A 46 -53.87 -8.86 0.55
CA SER A 46 -52.61 -8.43 1.16
C SER A 46 -51.36 -9.03 0.51
N LYS A 47 -51.46 -10.26 -0.02
CA LYS A 47 -50.34 -10.98 -0.64
C LYS A 47 -50.01 -10.35 -1.99
N THR A 48 -51.02 -10.12 -2.81
CA THR A 48 -50.87 -9.47 -4.12
C THR A 48 -50.33 -8.04 -3.98
N TYR A 49 -50.79 -7.29 -2.97
CA TYR A 49 -50.23 -5.96 -2.66
C TYR A 49 -48.74 -6.03 -2.29
N ALA A 50 -48.35 -7.00 -1.45
CA ALA A 50 -46.95 -7.19 -1.04
C ALA A 50 -46.05 -7.46 -2.25
N GLN A 51 -46.47 -8.32 -3.18
CA GLN A 51 -45.74 -8.59 -4.42
C GLN A 51 -45.60 -7.33 -5.29
N ALA A 52 -46.68 -6.55 -5.45
CA ALA A 52 -46.64 -5.30 -6.22
C ALA A 52 -45.66 -4.29 -5.61
N GLN A 53 -45.65 -4.11 -4.29
CA GLN A 53 -44.73 -3.21 -3.61
C GLN A 53 -43.26 -3.70 -3.69
N TYR A 54 -43.03 -5.01 -3.59
CA TYR A 54 -41.70 -5.58 -3.78
C TYR A 54 -41.14 -5.28 -5.18
N ASN A 55 -41.92 -5.59 -6.21
CA ASN A 55 -41.57 -5.35 -7.61
C ASN A 55 -41.37 -3.87 -7.92
N LEU A 56 -42.24 -3.01 -7.38
CA LEU A 56 -42.13 -1.56 -7.50
C LEU A 56 -40.79 -1.05 -6.92
N GLY A 57 -40.38 -1.58 -5.77
CA GLY A 57 -39.09 -1.24 -5.18
C GLY A 57 -37.90 -1.69 -6.04
N LEU A 58 -37.96 -2.87 -6.65
CA LEU A 58 -36.92 -3.31 -7.61
C LEU A 58 -36.80 -2.36 -8.81
N ALA A 59 -37.91 -1.88 -9.36
CA ALA A 59 -37.89 -0.94 -10.48
C ALA A 59 -37.33 0.43 -10.10
N TYR A 60 -37.72 0.97 -8.94
CA TYR A 60 -37.13 2.21 -8.43
C TYR A 60 -35.61 2.08 -8.22
N TYR A 61 -35.16 0.96 -7.65
CA TYR A 61 -33.74 0.70 -7.44
C TYR A 61 -32.96 0.62 -8.77
N ALA A 62 -33.51 -0.06 -9.78
CA ALA A 62 -32.90 -0.14 -11.11
C ALA A 62 -32.77 1.23 -11.80
N GLN A 63 -33.64 2.20 -11.47
CA GLN A 63 -33.60 3.57 -11.96
C GLN A 63 -32.68 4.49 -11.12
N GLY A 64 -32.11 3.99 -10.02
CA GLY A 64 -31.31 4.78 -9.08
C GLY A 64 -32.14 5.60 -8.09
N GLU A 65 -33.46 5.43 -8.05
CA GLU A 65 -34.38 6.08 -7.11
C GLU A 65 -34.42 5.32 -5.76
N ILE A 66 -33.29 5.35 -5.04
CA ILE A 66 -33.06 4.51 -3.85
C ILE A 66 -34.08 4.79 -2.72
N GLU A 67 -34.43 6.05 -2.46
CA GLU A 67 -35.37 6.40 -1.39
C GLU A 67 -36.79 5.90 -1.68
N GLN A 68 -37.21 5.97 -2.94
CA GLN A 68 -38.49 5.43 -3.40
C GLN A 68 -38.51 3.89 -3.31
N ALA A 69 -37.39 3.23 -3.62
CA ALA A 69 -37.24 1.80 -3.46
C ALA A 69 -37.37 1.37 -1.99
N ILE A 70 -36.66 2.05 -1.08
CA ILE A 70 -36.73 1.87 0.37
C ILE A 70 -38.17 2.04 0.86
N ALA A 71 -38.87 3.09 0.41
CA ALA A 71 -40.25 3.35 0.78
C ALA A 71 -41.21 2.26 0.29
N ALA A 72 -41.01 1.73 -0.92
CA ALA A 72 -41.82 0.65 -1.47
C ALA A 72 -41.60 -0.67 -0.71
N TRP A 73 -40.36 -1.09 -0.47
CA TRP A 73 -40.05 -2.31 0.28
C TRP A 73 -40.49 -2.25 1.75
N SER A 74 -40.44 -1.07 2.39
CA SER A 74 -40.89 -0.87 3.77
C SER A 74 -42.40 -1.07 3.97
N ARG A 75 -43.19 -1.03 2.88
CA ARG A 75 -44.64 -1.30 2.91
C ARG A 75 -44.98 -2.79 2.86
N VAL A 76 -43.99 -3.66 2.66
CA VAL A 76 -44.17 -5.11 2.69
C VAL A 76 -44.11 -5.58 4.14
N HIS A 77 -45.14 -6.28 4.60
CA HIS A 77 -45.24 -6.77 5.98
C HIS A 77 -45.28 -8.30 6.03
N HIS A 78 -44.60 -8.88 7.02
CA HIS A 78 -44.45 -10.34 7.19
C HIS A 78 -45.78 -11.10 7.15
N ASN A 79 -46.80 -10.62 7.89
CA ASN A 79 -48.11 -11.27 7.95
C ASN A 79 -48.88 -11.29 6.61
N ASN A 80 -48.49 -10.47 5.62
CA ASN A 80 -49.18 -10.39 4.34
C ASN A 80 -48.67 -11.46 3.36
N ASP A 81 -47.34 -11.60 3.29
CA ASP A 81 -46.64 -12.61 2.50
C ASP A 81 -45.21 -12.76 3.07
N PRO A 82 -44.93 -13.83 3.84
CA PRO A 82 -43.61 -14.05 4.41
C PRO A 82 -42.49 -14.12 3.37
N LYS A 83 -42.76 -14.70 2.18
CA LYS A 83 -41.78 -14.83 1.11
C LYS A 83 -41.46 -13.48 0.49
N ALA A 84 -42.47 -12.73 0.08
CA ALA A 84 -42.26 -11.38 -0.48
C ALA A 84 -41.62 -10.44 0.56
N TYR A 85 -41.97 -10.60 1.85
CA TYR A 85 -41.33 -9.88 2.94
C TYR A 85 -39.84 -10.21 3.04
N ALA A 86 -39.45 -11.49 3.01
CA ALA A 86 -38.05 -11.89 3.07
C ALA A 86 -37.21 -11.25 1.95
N TRP A 87 -37.71 -11.29 0.71
CA TRP A 87 -37.05 -10.66 -0.43
C TRP A 87 -37.03 -9.13 -0.36
N ALA A 88 -38.14 -8.50 0.05
CA ALA A 88 -38.20 -7.05 0.23
C ALA A 88 -37.24 -6.56 1.32
N GLN A 89 -37.14 -7.27 2.45
CA GLN A 89 -36.21 -6.93 3.53
C GLN A 89 -34.75 -7.21 3.15
N LEU A 90 -34.47 -8.27 2.37
CA LEU A 90 -33.15 -8.49 1.79
C LEU A 90 -32.73 -7.28 0.92
N SER A 91 -33.60 -6.84 0.02
CA SER A 91 -33.37 -5.68 -0.85
C SER A 91 -33.23 -4.38 -0.06
N LEU A 92 -34.11 -4.15 0.92
CA LEU A 92 -34.10 -2.98 1.81
C LEU A 92 -32.77 -2.87 2.56
N GLY A 93 -32.34 -3.95 3.22
CA GLY A 93 -31.05 -3.94 3.93
C GLY A 93 -29.86 -3.78 2.99
N THR A 94 -29.94 -4.29 1.75
CA THR A 94 -28.89 -4.10 0.75
C THR A 94 -28.77 -2.64 0.33
N ALA A 95 -29.89 -1.94 0.18
CA ALA A 95 -29.89 -0.49 -0.09
C ALA A 95 -29.30 0.32 1.07
N TYR A 96 -29.72 0.03 2.32
CA TYR A 96 -29.12 0.68 3.50
C TYR A 96 -27.62 0.42 3.62
N TYR A 97 -27.18 -0.80 3.34
CA TYR A 97 -25.76 -1.14 3.34
C TYR A 97 -24.98 -0.32 2.31
N ALA A 98 -25.51 -0.17 1.09
CA ALA A 98 -24.89 0.64 0.04
C ALA A 98 -24.83 2.14 0.40
N GLN A 99 -25.77 2.65 1.20
CA GLN A 99 -25.76 4.00 1.77
C GLN A 99 -24.79 4.15 2.97
N GLY A 100 -24.23 3.05 3.49
CA GLY A 100 -23.38 3.04 4.67
C GLY A 100 -24.14 2.99 6.01
N GLU A 101 -25.46 2.87 5.97
CA GLU A 101 -26.35 2.81 7.14
C GLU A 101 -26.41 1.38 7.70
N LEU A 102 -25.29 0.92 8.24
CA LEU A 102 -25.10 -0.49 8.64
C LEU A 102 -26.09 -0.96 9.71
N ASP A 103 -26.49 -0.11 10.65
CA ASP A 103 -27.43 -0.49 11.71
C ASP A 103 -28.85 -0.72 11.15
N GLN A 104 -29.29 0.10 10.17
CA GLN A 104 -30.58 -0.07 9.50
C GLN A 104 -30.57 -1.32 8.60
N ALA A 105 -29.45 -1.60 7.93
CA ALA A 105 -29.28 -2.82 7.15
C ALA A 105 -29.43 -4.07 8.02
N ILE A 106 -28.76 -4.09 9.18
CA ILE A 106 -28.86 -5.19 10.15
C ILE A 106 -30.30 -5.33 10.68
N GLU A 107 -30.99 -4.23 10.97
CA GLU A 107 -32.38 -4.25 11.44
C GLU A 107 -33.33 -4.89 10.41
N ALA A 108 -33.25 -4.48 9.14
CA ALA A 108 -34.06 -5.03 8.06
C ALA A 108 -33.86 -6.55 7.91
N TRP A 109 -32.62 -7.01 8.01
CA TRP A 109 -32.26 -8.42 7.85
C TRP A 109 -32.55 -9.30 9.07
N SER A 110 -32.55 -8.75 10.28
CA SER A 110 -32.59 -9.54 11.54
C SER A 110 -33.90 -10.31 11.77
N ASN A 111 -34.98 -9.94 11.10
CA ASN A 111 -36.31 -10.52 11.31
C ASN A 111 -36.68 -11.66 10.35
N ILE A 112 -35.83 -11.94 9.36
CA ILE A 112 -36.12 -12.96 8.33
C ILE A 112 -35.79 -14.35 8.88
N ARG A 113 -36.74 -15.28 8.75
CA ARG A 113 -36.62 -16.67 9.21
C ARG A 113 -36.43 -17.61 8.03
N ARG A 114 -35.79 -18.76 8.29
CA ARG A 114 -35.57 -19.80 7.27
C ARG A 114 -36.89 -20.30 6.64
N ASP A 115 -37.96 -20.36 7.43
CA ASP A 115 -39.28 -20.81 6.98
C ASP A 115 -40.01 -19.76 6.12
N ASP A 116 -39.57 -18.50 6.12
CA ASP A 116 -40.17 -17.45 5.29
C ASP A 116 -39.78 -17.64 3.81
N ASP A 117 -38.48 -17.82 3.55
CA ASP A 117 -37.90 -18.24 2.27
C ASP A 117 -36.45 -18.66 2.50
N SER A 118 -36.09 -19.92 2.19
CA SER A 118 -34.78 -20.46 2.54
C SER A 118 -33.63 -19.84 1.75
N GLU A 119 -33.88 -19.39 0.52
CA GLU A 119 -32.86 -18.75 -0.35
C GLU A 119 -32.60 -17.33 0.14
N ALA A 120 -33.64 -16.53 0.32
CA ALA A 120 -33.52 -15.19 0.89
C ALA A 120 -32.84 -15.24 2.27
N TYR A 121 -33.23 -16.18 3.13
CA TYR A 121 -32.61 -16.36 4.44
C TYR A 121 -31.10 -16.63 4.35
N ALA A 122 -30.64 -17.44 3.40
CA ALA A 122 -29.23 -17.74 3.20
C ALA A 122 -28.42 -16.47 2.87
N TRP A 123 -28.90 -15.68 1.90
CA TRP A 123 -28.28 -14.40 1.52
C TRP A 123 -28.33 -13.36 2.64
N VAL A 124 -29.42 -13.32 3.40
CA VAL A 124 -29.58 -12.43 4.55
C VAL A 124 -28.56 -12.76 5.64
N GLN A 125 -28.41 -14.04 6.02
CA GLN A 125 -27.41 -14.45 7.01
C GLN A 125 -25.99 -14.16 6.51
N PHE A 126 -25.73 -14.34 5.21
CA PHE A 126 -24.47 -13.94 4.60
C PHE A 126 -24.21 -12.43 4.74
N ASN A 127 -25.17 -11.60 4.36
CA ASN A 127 -25.08 -10.15 4.39
C ASN A 127 -24.99 -9.58 5.82
N LEU A 128 -25.73 -10.15 6.78
CA LEU A 128 -25.58 -9.85 8.20
C LEU A 128 -24.14 -10.09 8.66
N GLY A 129 -23.53 -11.20 8.24
CA GLY A 129 -22.15 -11.50 8.58
C GLY A 129 -21.17 -10.47 8.01
N VAL A 130 -21.39 -10.02 6.77
CA VAL A 130 -20.61 -8.95 6.13
C VAL A 130 -20.76 -7.62 6.90
N ALA A 131 -21.98 -7.19 7.20
CA ALA A 131 -22.23 -5.97 7.95
C ALA A 131 -21.62 -5.99 9.36
N TYR A 132 -21.74 -7.10 10.09
CA TYR A 132 -21.09 -7.24 11.39
C TYR A 132 -19.57 -7.19 11.30
N LYS A 133 -18.97 -7.78 10.26
CA LYS A 133 -17.52 -7.70 10.03
C LYS A 133 -17.09 -6.23 9.82
N ASP A 134 -17.83 -5.47 9.03
CA ASP A 134 -17.52 -4.07 8.72
C ASP A 134 -17.70 -3.15 9.93
N GLN A 135 -18.61 -3.49 10.85
CA GLN A 135 -18.70 -2.88 12.19
C GLN A 135 -17.58 -3.35 13.16
N GLY A 136 -16.69 -4.26 12.75
CA GLY A 136 -15.65 -4.85 13.58
C GLY A 136 -16.15 -5.89 14.60
N LYS A 137 -17.41 -6.29 14.52
CA LYS A 137 -18.09 -7.28 15.39
C LYS A 137 -17.87 -8.71 14.88
N LEU A 138 -16.61 -9.14 14.79
CA LEU A 138 -16.22 -10.42 14.17
C LEU A 138 -16.89 -11.67 14.74
N LYS A 139 -17.28 -11.66 16.03
CA LYS A 139 -18.02 -12.81 16.61
C LYS A 139 -19.43 -12.93 16.04
N GLN A 140 -20.16 -11.82 16.00
CA GLN A 140 -21.50 -11.77 15.42
C GLN A 140 -21.48 -12.08 13.92
N ALA A 141 -20.41 -11.68 13.23
CA ALA A 141 -20.20 -12.05 11.84
C ALA A 141 -20.10 -13.57 11.64
N ILE A 142 -19.28 -14.23 12.48
CA ILE A 142 -19.14 -15.69 12.46
C ILE A 142 -20.47 -16.38 12.79
N ASP A 143 -21.20 -15.88 13.79
CA ASP A 143 -22.49 -16.47 14.18
C ASP A 143 -23.50 -16.38 13.02
N ALA A 144 -23.63 -15.23 12.37
CA ALA A 144 -24.50 -15.05 11.20
C ALA A 144 -24.10 -15.95 10.02
N TRP A 145 -22.82 -15.97 9.64
CA TRP A 145 -22.35 -16.86 8.57
C TRP A 145 -22.51 -18.34 8.88
N SER A 146 -22.45 -18.74 10.16
CA SER A 146 -22.64 -20.14 10.57
C SER A 146 -24.10 -20.59 10.44
N ASN A 147 -25.05 -19.65 10.36
CA ASN A 147 -26.46 -19.93 10.14
C ASN A 147 -26.84 -20.09 8.65
N VAL A 148 -25.90 -19.84 7.73
CA VAL A 148 -26.15 -20.01 6.29
C VAL A 148 -26.35 -21.51 5.96
N PRO A 149 -27.50 -21.92 5.39
CA PRO A 149 -27.76 -23.32 5.07
C PRO A 149 -26.81 -23.87 4.01
N GLN A 150 -26.43 -25.15 4.13
CA GLN A 150 -25.55 -25.83 3.16
C GLN A 150 -26.20 -26.05 1.79
N ASP A 151 -27.53 -26.10 1.73
CA ASP A 151 -28.29 -26.35 0.51
C ASP A 151 -28.16 -25.18 -0.48
N ASP A 152 -27.99 -23.95 0.01
CA ASP A 152 -27.57 -22.81 -0.82
C ASP A 152 -26.04 -22.83 -0.95
N ARG A 153 -25.55 -23.59 -1.94
CA ARG A 153 -24.12 -23.82 -2.16
C ARG A 153 -23.32 -22.54 -2.33
N LYS A 154 -23.89 -21.53 -2.99
CA LYS A 154 -23.21 -20.27 -3.30
C LYS A 154 -23.09 -19.40 -2.05
N ALA A 155 -24.19 -19.12 -1.36
CA ALA A 155 -24.16 -18.35 -0.12
C ALA A 155 -23.29 -19.05 0.94
N TYR A 156 -23.40 -20.38 1.04
CA TYR A 156 -22.60 -21.18 1.97
C TYR A 156 -21.09 -21.10 1.69
N ALA A 157 -20.66 -21.13 0.42
CA ALA A 157 -19.26 -20.97 0.04
C ALA A 157 -18.69 -19.62 0.52
N TRP A 158 -19.39 -18.53 0.22
CA TRP A 158 -19.02 -17.18 0.66
C TRP A 158 -19.02 -17.03 2.19
N ALA A 159 -20.00 -17.61 2.87
CA ALA A 159 -20.09 -17.61 4.32
C ALA A 159 -18.92 -18.35 4.97
N ARG A 160 -18.58 -19.56 4.49
CA ARG A 160 -17.42 -20.33 4.97
C ARG A 160 -16.10 -19.60 4.73
N PHE A 161 -15.93 -18.98 3.57
CA PHE A 161 -14.78 -18.13 3.29
C PHE A 161 -14.68 -16.96 4.30
N GLY A 162 -15.79 -16.26 4.54
CA GLY A 162 -15.89 -15.17 5.52
C GLY A 162 -15.54 -15.61 6.95
N ILE A 163 -16.07 -16.75 7.40
CA ILE A 163 -15.74 -17.35 8.70
C ILE A 163 -14.22 -17.58 8.83
N GLY A 164 -13.59 -18.12 7.79
CA GLY A 164 -12.14 -18.34 7.78
C GLY A 164 -11.35 -17.05 7.92
N VAL A 165 -11.73 -16.00 7.17
CA VAL A 165 -11.12 -14.67 7.26
C VAL A 165 -11.29 -14.04 8.65
N ALA A 166 -12.46 -14.17 9.26
CA ALA A 166 -12.73 -13.66 10.61
C ALA A 166 -11.90 -14.40 11.68
N TYR A 167 -11.83 -15.72 11.62
CA TYR A 167 -10.98 -16.49 12.55
C TYR A 167 -9.50 -16.19 12.37
N HIS A 168 -9.03 -16.01 11.15
CA HIS A 168 -7.64 -15.61 10.88
C HIS A 168 -7.34 -14.24 11.52
N THR A 169 -8.24 -13.26 11.35
CA THR A 169 -8.12 -11.93 11.97
C THR A 169 -8.08 -12.00 13.50
N LEU A 170 -8.83 -12.93 14.10
CA LEU A 170 -8.83 -13.21 15.54
C LEU A 170 -7.58 -13.99 16.02
N GLY A 171 -6.68 -14.41 15.12
CA GLY A 171 -5.52 -15.24 15.43
C GLY A 171 -5.87 -16.71 15.70
N LYS A 172 -7.10 -17.13 15.41
CA LYS A 172 -7.61 -18.50 15.60
C LYS A 172 -7.34 -19.36 14.36
N LEU A 173 -6.06 -19.61 14.09
CA LEU A 173 -5.61 -20.23 12.84
C LEU A 173 -6.20 -21.62 12.57
N LYS A 174 -6.43 -22.44 13.61
CA LYS A 174 -7.02 -23.78 13.43
C LYS A 174 -8.45 -23.71 12.90
N GLN A 175 -9.26 -22.82 13.46
CA GLN A 175 -10.63 -22.60 13.00
C GLN A 175 -10.68 -21.94 11.62
N ALA A 176 -9.72 -21.07 11.31
CA ALA A 176 -9.60 -20.49 9.97
C ALA A 176 -9.34 -21.56 8.90
N ILE A 177 -8.39 -22.47 9.19
CA ILE A 177 -8.08 -23.62 8.34
C ILE A 177 -9.33 -24.48 8.13
N ASP A 178 -10.03 -24.86 9.21
CA ASP A 178 -11.26 -25.67 9.11
C ASP A 178 -12.32 -25.02 8.22
N ALA A 179 -12.57 -23.72 8.40
CA ALA A 179 -13.56 -23.01 7.60
C ALA A 179 -13.19 -22.96 6.11
N TRP A 180 -11.92 -22.64 5.78
CA TRP A 180 -11.46 -22.59 4.38
C TRP A 180 -11.37 -23.96 3.72
N SER A 181 -10.99 -25.01 4.44
CA SER A 181 -10.94 -26.38 3.90
C SER A 181 -12.33 -26.94 3.54
N ASN A 182 -13.40 -26.35 4.09
CA ASN A 182 -14.78 -26.78 3.87
C ASN A 182 -15.56 -25.84 2.91
N VAL A 183 -14.87 -25.01 2.13
CA VAL A 183 -15.49 -24.22 1.05
C VAL A 183 -15.79 -25.16 -0.13
N PRO A 184 -17.06 -25.25 -0.62
CA PRO A 184 -17.42 -26.05 -1.78
C PRO A 184 -16.68 -25.63 -3.05
N GLN A 185 -16.42 -26.59 -3.95
CA GLN A 185 -15.75 -26.33 -5.23
C GLN A 185 -16.67 -25.75 -6.32
N ASP A 186 -17.99 -25.75 -6.10
CA ASP A 186 -18.98 -25.30 -7.08
C ASP A 186 -18.80 -23.81 -7.45
N ASP A 187 -18.44 -22.98 -6.47
CA ASP A 187 -18.01 -21.59 -6.71
C ASP A 187 -16.47 -21.55 -6.80
N ARG A 188 -15.96 -21.75 -8.02
CA ARG A 188 -14.52 -21.89 -8.31
C ARG A 188 -13.70 -20.67 -7.86
N LYS A 189 -14.26 -19.45 -7.97
CA LYS A 189 -13.60 -18.21 -7.54
C LYS A 189 -13.42 -18.13 -6.03
N VAL A 190 -14.48 -18.43 -5.28
CA VAL A 190 -14.43 -18.44 -3.81
C VAL A 190 -13.53 -19.58 -3.32
N TYR A 191 -13.62 -20.74 -3.97
CA TYR A 191 -12.76 -21.88 -3.68
C TYR A 191 -11.27 -21.53 -3.86
N ALA A 192 -10.89 -20.92 -5.00
CA ALA A 192 -9.53 -20.46 -5.24
C ALA A 192 -9.03 -19.50 -4.16
N SER A 193 -9.86 -18.52 -3.79
CA SER A 193 -9.56 -17.57 -2.69
C SER A 193 -9.33 -18.28 -1.35
N ALA A 194 -10.16 -19.28 -1.03
CA ALA A 194 -10.04 -20.07 0.19
C ALA A 194 -8.78 -20.93 0.20
N GLN A 195 -8.49 -21.62 -0.90
CA GLN A 195 -7.26 -22.41 -1.08
C GLN A 195 -6.02 -21.52 -0.95
N PHE A 196 -6.01 -20.33 -1.55
CA PHE A 196 -4.89 -19.41 -1.47
C PHE A 196 -4.60 -18.99 -0.01
N ASN A 197 -5.64 -18.60 0.73
CA ASN A 197 -5.53 -18.24 2.15
C ASN A 197 -5.09 -19.43 3.04
N LEU A 198 -5.60 -20.61 2.74
CA LEU A 198 -5.25 -21.85 3.42
C LEU A 198 -3.76 -22.21 3.19
N GLY A 199 -3.28 -22.14 1.95
CA GLY A 199 -1.87 -22.37 1.61
C GLY A 199 -0.93 -21.37 2.28
N ASN A 200 -1.28 -20.08 2.27
CA ASN A 200 -0.54 -19.03 3.00
C ASN A 200 -0.47 -19.31 4.51
N THR A 201 -1.56 -19.81 5.09
CA THR A 201 -1.62 -20.15 6.51
C THR A 201 -0.75 -21.36 6.83
N TYR A 202 -0.75 -22.39 5.99
CA TYR A 202 0.13 -23.55 6.14
C TYR A 202 1.61 -23.19 6.02
N LYS A 203 1.99 -22.36 5.04
CA LYS A 203 3.35 -21.82 4.92
C LYS A 203 3.78 -21.06 6.18
N ASN A 204 2.91 -20.20 6.72
CA ASN A 204 3.19 -19.47 7.95
C ASN A 204 3.36 -20.39 9.19
N GLN A 205 2.76 -21.58 9.17
CA GLN A 205 2.96 -22.63 10.18
C GLN A 205 4.20 -23.51 9.90
N GLY A 206 4.93 -23.27 8.80
CA GLY A 206 6.08 -24.08 8.38
C GLY A 206 5.69 -25.41 7.73
N LYS A 207 4.41 -25.62 7.40
CA LYS A 207 3.89 -26.85 6.80
C LYS A 207 3.89 -26.74 5.28
N LEU A 208 5.08 -26.79 4.69
CA LEU A 208 5.29 -26.52 3.26
C LEU A 208 4.54 -27.50 2.36
N ASP A 209 4.55 -28.81 2.66
CA ASP A 209 3.84 -29.82 1.85
C ASP A 209 2.34 -29.52 1.75
N GLN A 210 1.71 -29.17 2.87
CA GLN A 210 0.28 -28.81 2.88
C GLN A 210 0.02 -27.52 2.09
N ALA A 211 0.94 -26.55 2.17
CA ALA A 211 0.83 -25.32 1.40
C ALA A 211 0.92 -25.58 -0.11
N ILE A 212 1.88 -26.41 -0.52
CA ILE A 212 2.06 -26.88 -1.90
C ILE A 212 0.79 -27.55 -2.41
N THR A 213 0.29 -28.58 -1.71
CA THR A 213 -0.94 -29.28 -2.11
C THR A 213 -2.12 -28.32 -2.25
N THR A 214 -2.26 -27.37 -1.33
CA THR A 214 -3.38 -26.43 -1.33
C THR A 214 -3.30 -25.45 -2.50
N TRP A 215 -2.13 -24.88 -2.78
CA TRP A 215 -1.96 -23.96 -3.92
C TRP A 215 -2.07 -24.67 -5.27
N SER A 216 -1.62 -25.93 -5.37
CA SER A 216 -1.77 -26.73 -6.59
C SER A 216 -3.22 -27.03 -6.96
N ASN A 217 -4.18 -26.85 -6.05
CA ASN A 217 -5.61 -27.02 -6.34
C ASN A 217 -6.24 -25.83 -7.08
N ILE A 218 -5.50 -24.73 -7.29
CA ILE A 218 -5.99 -23.52 -7.94
C ILE A 218 -5.67 -23.60 -9.43
N SER A 219 -6.70 -23.51 -10.27
CA SER A 219 -6.56 -23.44 -11.73
C SER A 219 -6.52 -21.98 -12.21
N HIS A 220 -5.86 -21.74 -13.35
CA HIS A 220 -5.88 -20.45 -14.04
C HIS A 220 -7.32 -20.00 -14.37
N ASP A 221 -8.15 -20.93 -14.86
CA ASP A 221 -9.56 -20.68 -15.18
C ASP A 221 -10.42 -20.28 -13.97
N ASP A 222 -9.99 -20.61 -12.74
CA ASP A 222 -10.78 -20.29 -11.54
C ASP A 222 -10.71 -18.78 -11.26
N ASP A 223 -9.49 -18.24 -11.26
CA ASP A 223 -9.17 -16.81 -11.11
C ASP A 223 -7.68 -16.59 -11.47
N PRO A 224 -7.36 -15.90 -12.59
CA PRO A 224 -5.98 -15.71 -13.04
C PRO A 224 -5.07 -14.98 -12.03
N GLU A 225 -5.58 -13.98 -11.33
CA GLU A 225 -4.80 -13.19 -10.36
C GLU A 225 -4.42 -14.07 -9.15
N ILE A 226 -5.41 -14.80 -8.60
CA ILE A 226 -5.18 -15.71 -7.48
C ILE A 226 -4.27 -16.86 -7.89
N TYR A 227 -4.43 -17.39 -9.11
CA TYR A 227 -3.57 -18.42 -9.67
C TYR A 227 -2.11 -17.95 -9.74
N ALA A 228 -1.83 -16.78 -10.32
CA ALA A 228 -0.48 -16.22 -10.41
C ALA A 228 0.18 -16.07 -9.03
N ARG A 229 -0.57 -15.53 -8.06
CA ARG A 229 -0.10 -15.38 -6.67
C ARG A 229 0.13 -16.71 -5.98
N ALA A 230 -0.69 -17.73 -6.26
CA ALA A 230 -0.51 -19.09 -5.76
C ALA A 230 0.72 -19.77 -6.37
N GLN A 231 0.93 -19.65 -7.70
CA GLN A 231 2.12 -20.15 -8.39
C GLN A 231 3.41 -19.52 -7.84
N LEU A 232 3.40 -18.22 -7.52
CA LEU A 232 4.54 -17.55 -6.90
C LEU A 232 4.87 -18.17 -5.53
N GLY A 233 3.85 -18.41 -4.71
CA GLY A 233 3.98 -19.07 -3.40
C GLY A 233 4.47 -20.52 -3.51
N LEU A 234 3.96 -21.25 -4.50
CA LEU A 234 4.29 -22.63 -4.82
C LEU A 234 5.76 -22.76 -5.24
N GLY A 235 6.23 -21.95 -6.19
CA GLY A 235 7.63 -21.97 -6.61
C GLY A 235 8.61 -21.61 -5.49
N ALA A 236 8.23 -20.67 -4.62
CA ALA A 236 9.02 -20.36 -3.43
C ALA A 236 9.10 -21.54 -2.45
N ALA A 237 8.02 -22.31 -2.29
CA ALA A 237 8.00 -23.49 -1.44
C ALA A 237 8.85 -24.64 -2.03
N TYR A 238 8.73 -24.90 -3.33
CA TYR A 238 9.56 -25.88 -4.03
C TYR A 238 11.05 -25.52 -3.94
N LYS A 239 11.41 -24.25 -4.13
CA LYS A 239 12.79 -23.78 -3.92
C LYS A 239 13.27 -24.00 -2.49
N ASP A 240 12.44 -23.74 -1.49
CA ASP A 240 12.78 -23.99 -0.08
C ASP A 240 12.98 -25.49 0.24
N GLN A 241 12.35 -26.39 -0.53
CA GLN A 241 12.55 -27.85 -0.48
C GLN A 241 13.74 -28.34 -1.31
N GLY A 242 14.31 -27.50 -2.18
CA GLY A 242 15.39 -27.85 -3.10
C GLY A 242 14.91 -28.42 -4.45
N GLU A 243 13.60 -28.41 -4.70
CA GLU A 243 12.96 -28.83 -5.96
C GLU A 243 13.01 -27.67 -6.97
N LEU A 244 14.20 -27.39 -7.51
CA LEU A 244 14.43 -26.20 -8.33
C LEU A 244 13.72 -26.25 -9.69
N GLU A 245 13.63 -27.43 -10.31
CA GLU A 245 12.95 -27.63 -11.60
C GLU A 245 11.45 -27.34 -11.48
N GLN A 246 10.81 -27.84 -10.43
CA GLN A 246 9.41 -27.53 -10.12
C GLN A 246 9.24 -26.04 -9.83
N ALA A 247 10.14 -25.43 -9.06
CA ALA A 247 10.11 -23.99 -8.80
C ALA A 247 10.16 -23.16 -10.08
N ILE A 248 11.09 -23.48 -10.98
CA ILE A 248 11.22 -22.86 -12.29
C ILE A 248 9.93 -23.01 -13.08
N GLN A 249 9.40 -24.22 -13.22
CA GLN A 249 8.19 -24.48 -13.99
C GLN A 249 7.00 -23.66 -13.47
N THR A 250 6.80 -23.61 -12.15
CA THR A 250 5.69 -22.87 -11.55
C THR A 250 5.80 -21.36 -11.74
N TRP A 251 7.01 -20.78 -11.61
CA TRP A 251 7.20 -19.35 -11.89
C TRP A 251 7.08 -19.01 -13.36
N SER A 252 7.51 -19.89 -14.26
CA SER A 252 7.35 -19.70 -15.71
C SER A 252 5.90 -19.72 -16.19
N ASN A 253 4.97 -20.28 -15.40
CA ASN A 253 3.54 -20.27 -15.71
C ASN A 253 2.86 -18.92 -15.42
N ILE A 254 3.55 -17.98 -14.77
CA ILE A 254 2.98 -16.67 -14.41
C ILE A 254 3.19 -15.71 -15.57
N THR A 255 2.12 -15.08 -16.04
CA THR A 255 2.20 -14.06 -17.09
C THR A 255 1.95 -12.66 -16.54
N GLN A 256 2.39 -11.64 -17.28
CA GLN A 256 2.17 -10.24 -16.90
C GLN A 256 0.68 -9.86 -16.88
N ASP A 257 -0.13 -10.47 -17.74
CA ASP A 257 -1.56 -10.19 -17.84
C ASP A 257 -2.36 -10.77 -16.65
N ASP A 258 -1.86 -11.84 -16.03
CA ASP A 258 -2.52 -12.48 -14.89
C ASP A 258 -2.40 -11.64 -13.61
N ASP A 259 -1.17 -11.24 -13.27
CA ASP A 259 -0.85 -10.37 -12.14
C ASP A 259 0.55 -9.76 -12.34
N PRO A 260 0.66 -8.47 -12.71
CA PRO A 260 1.94 -7.83 -12.97
C PRO A 260 2.93 -7.89 -11.80
N GLU A 261 2.44 -7.81 -10.57
CA GLU A 261 3.28 -7.86 -9.37
C GLU A 261 3.88 -9.27 -9.16
N ALA A 262 3.08 -10.33 -9.28
CA ALA A 262 3.56 -11.71 -9.19
C ALA A 262 4.49 -12.05 -10.35
N TYR A 263 4.21 -11.56 -11.56
CA TYR A 263 5.11 -11.72 -12.71
C TYR A 263 6.49 -11.13 -12.44
N ILE A 264 6.55 -9.91 -11.88
CA ILE A 264 7.83 -9.26 -11.54
C ILE A 264 8.62 -10.12 -10.56
N GLU A 265 7.99 -10.54 -9.46
CA GLU A 265 8.65 -11.37 -8.44
C GLU A 265 9.04 -12.75 -8.98
N ALA A 266 8.24 -13.35 -9.86
CA ALA A 266 8.52 -14.64 -10.50
C ALA A 266 9.77 -14.57 -11.39
N GLN A 267 9.86 -13.56 -12.25
CA GLN A 267 11.04 -13.34 -13.12
C GLN A 267 12.30 -13.07 -12.30
N LEU A 268 12.21 -12.30 -11.20
CA LEU A 268 13.34 -12.10 -10.30
C LEU A 268 13.78 -13.42 -9.63
N CYS A 269 12.83 -14.28 -9.23
CA CYS A 269 13.12 -15.60 -8.69
C CYS A 269 13.74 -16.54 -9.72
N LEU A 270 13.24 -16.53 -10.96
CA LEU A 270 13.82 -17.27 -12.09
C LEU A 270 15.26 -16.80 -12.37
N GLY A 271 15.47 -15.49 -12.46
CA GLY A 271 16.80 -14.90 -12.63
C GLY A 271 17.76 -15.31 -11.51
N GLU A 272 17.29 -15.33 -10.26
CA GLU A 272 18.09 -15.80 -9.12
C GLU A 272 18.53 -17.25 -9.32
N VAL A 273 17.59 -18.16 -9.60
CA VAL A 273 17.88 -19.59 -9.74
C VAL A 273 18.75 -19.88 -10.97
N TYR A 274 18.41 -19.33 -12.12
CA TYR A 274 19.20 -19.48 -13.34
C TYR A 274 20.61 -18.95 -13.19
N SER A 275 20.80 -17.84 -12.45
CA SER A 275 22.15 -17.29 -12.23
C SER A 275 23.08 -18.22 -11.44
N LEU A 276 22.55 -19.23 -10.74
CA LEU A 276 23.37 -20.21 -10.02
C LEU A 276 23.92 -21.33 -10.93
N ASP A 277 23.47 -21.39 -12.18
CA ASP A 277 23.88 -22.37 -13.17
C ASP A 277 24.54 -21.66 -14.36
N LYS A 278 25.80 -22.00 -14.62
CA LYS A 278 26.59 -21.36 -15.67
C LYS A 278 26.00 -21.58 -17.06
N GLU A 279 25.29 -22.69 -17.28
CA GLU A 279 24.67 -23.00 -18.57
C GLU A 279 23.38 -22.21 -18.81
N LYS A 280 22.83 -21.57 -17.77
CA LYS A 280 21.56 -20.83 -17.82
C LYS A 280 21.73 -19.32 -17.65
N GLU A 281 22.93 -18.79 -17.85
CA GLU A 281 23.20 -17.35 -17.68
C GLU A 281 22.39 -16.47 -18.63
N GLU A 282 22.15 -16.93 -19.86
CA GLU A 282 21.31 -16.20 -20.82
C GLU A 282 19.86 -16.11 -20.35
N LEU A 283 19.31 -17.20 -19.82
CA LEU A 283 17.97 -17.22 -19.22
C LEU A 283 17.89 -16.32 -17.98
N ALA A 284 18.95 -16.29 -17.17
CA ALA A 284 19.03 -15.38 -16.03
C ALA A 284 19.01 -13.91 -16.48
N HIS A 285 19.78 -13.59 -17.52
CA HIS A 285 19.83 -12.26 -18.11
C HIS A 285 18.47 -11.82 -18.65
N GLU A 286 17.81 -12.68 -19.41
CA GLU A 286 16.47 -12.45 -19.96
C GLU A 286 15.46 -12.19 -18.84
N ALA A 287 15.44 -13.04 -17.80
CA ALA A 287 14.52 -12.89 -16.68
C ALA A 287 14.68 -11.55 -15.95
N TYR A 288 15.92 -11.10 -15.68
CA TYR A 288 16.16 -9.78 -15.10
C TYR A 288 15.78 -8.64 -16.06
N ASN A 289 16.00 -8.81 -17.36
CA ASN A 289 15.69 -7.81 -18.38
C ASN A 289 14.18 -7.60 -18.54
N ASN A 290 13.40 -8.69 -18.52
CA ASN A 290 11.93 -8.69 -18.62
C ASN A 290 11.28 -7.75 -17.59
N VAL A 291 11.91 -7.57 -16.44
CA VAL A 291 11.37 -6.78 -15.32
C VAL A 291 12.15 -5.53 -15.00
N ARG A 292 13.15 -5.19 -15.80
CA ARG A 292 14.06 -4.06 -15.56
C ARG A 292 13.35 -2.71 -15.54
N SER A 293 12.37 -2.51 -16.43
CA SER A 293 11.56 -1.28 -16.48
C SER A 293 10.66 -1.11 -15.25
N PHE A 294 10.20 -2.22 -14.65
CA PHE A 294 9.32 -2.20 -13.49
C PHE A 294 10.06 -2.17 -12.15
N SER A 295 11.21 -2.86 -12.09
CA SER A 295 12.00 -3.05 -10.86
C SER A 295 13.50 -2.93 -11.14
N TYR A 296 13.92 -1.74 -11.58
CA TYR A 296 15.31 -1.42 -11.95
C TYR A 296 16.32 -1.88 -10.91
N TYR A 297 16.16 -1.49 -9.64
CA TYR A 297 17.11 -1.85 -8.57
C TYR A 297 17.33 -3.37 -8.48
N LYS A 298 16.25 -4.16 -8.47
CA LYS A 298 16.35 -5.61 -8.32
C LYS A 298 16.98 -6.28 -9.53
N SER A 299 16.59 -5.85 -10.74
CA SER A 299 17.21 -6.33 -11.98
C SER A 299 18.70 -5.97 -12.06
N GLU A 300 19.08 -4.75 -11.69
CA GLU A 300 20.47 -4.30 -11.77
C GLU A 300 21.41 -5.00 -10.80
N TYR A 301 20.99 -5.24 -9.54
CA TYR A 301 21.83 -6.10 -8.70
C TYR A 301 21.88 -7.51 -9.28
N GLY A 302 20.80 -8.01 -9.89
CA GLY A 302 20.77 -9.30 -10.58
C GLY A 302 21.83 -9.40 -11.68
N PHE A 303 21.90 -8.39 -12.55
CA PHE A 303 22.94 -8.30 -13.58
C PHE A 303 24.35 -8.21 -13.01
N LYS A 304 24.55 -7.46 -11.92
CA LYS A 304 25.87 -7.36 -11.26
C LYS A 304 26.28 -8.69 -10.63
N ILE A 305 25.35 -9.41 -9.99
CA ILE A 305 25.58 -10.74 -9.43
C ILE A 305 25.90 -11.74 -10.56
N LEU A 306 25.21 -11.66 -11.69
CA LEU A 306 25.47 -12.52 -12.85
C LEU A 306 26.89 -12.37 -13.41
N LYS A 307 27.54 -11.21 -13.25
CA LYS A 307 28.96 -11.03 -13.63
C LYS A 307 29.96 -11.64 -12.65
N CYS A 308 29.52 -11.99 -11.43
CA CYS A 308 30.38 -12.56 -10.40
C CYS A 308 30.61 -14.06 -10.63
N PRO A 309 31.68 -14.66 -10.05
CA PRO A 309 31.87 -16.11 -10.05
C PRO A 309 30.67 -16.87 -9.46
N VAL A 310 30.31 -18.02 -10.04
CA VAL A 310 29.12 -18.79 -9.64
C VAL A 310 29.14 -19.15 -8.15
N GLU A 311 30.33 -19.42 -7.59
CA GLU A 311 30.55 -19.87 -6.22
C GLU A 311 30.22 -18.82 -5.16
N VAL A 312 30.03 -17.55 -5.53
CA VAL A 312 29.67 -16.45 -4.62
C VAL A 312 28.27 -15.88 -4.87
N ARG A 313 27.62 -16.23 -6.00
CA ARG A 313 26.31 -15.69 -6.38
C ARG A 313 25.23 -15.97 -5.33
N LYS A 314 25.24 -17.16 -4.73
CA LYS A 314 24.30 -17.53 -3.67
C LYS A 314 24.42 -16.63 -2.44
N GLU A 315 25.64 -16.33 -2.00
CA GLU A 315 25.89 -15.38 -0.92
C GLU A 315 25.45 -13.96 -1.31
N LEU A 316 25.72 -13.51 -2.53
CA LEU A 316 25.28 -12.18 -2.99
C LEU A 316 23.75 -12.05 -3.07
N HIS A 317 23.05 -13.08 -3.53
CA HIS A 317 21.58 -13.12 -3.48
C HIS A 317 21.05 -13.11 -2.05
N SER A 318 21.74 -13.81 -1.13
CA SER A 318 21.43 -13.74 0.29
C SER A 318 21.66 -12.36 0.89
N LEU A 319 22.70 -11.65 0.43
CA LEU A 319 22.99 -10.26 0.81
C LEU A 319 21.83 -9.35 0.36
N ALA A 320 21.46 -9.39 -0.93
CA ALA A 320 20.35 -8.62 -1.50
C ALA A 320 19.04 -8.86 -0.75
N LYS A 321 18.63 -10.12 -0.58
CA LYS A 321 17.40 -10.50 0.13
C LYS A 321 17.36 -10.02 1.58
N ASN A 322 18.51 -9.98 2.27
CA ASN A 322 18.56 -9.46 3.63
C ASN A 322 18.52 -7.92 3.65
N THR A 323 19.16 -7.26 2.71
CA THR A 323 19.08 -5.81 2.53
C THR A 323 17.64 -5.36 2.26
N ASP A 324 16.91 -6.02 1.36
CA ASP A 324 15.49 -5.72 1.07
C ASP A 324 14.61 -5.84 2.32
N LYS A 325 14.84 -6.88 3.14
CA LYS A 325 14.12 -7.07 4.41
C LYS A 325 14.42 -5.96 5.41
N VAL A 326 15.65 -5.45 5.44
CA VAL A 326 16.01 -4.30 6.27
C VAL A 326 15.27 -3.07 5.77
N LEU A 327 15.32 -2.77 4.47
CA LEU A 327 14.68 -1.59 3.87
C LEU A 327 13.15 -1.60 4.09
N LYS A 328 12.48 -2.74 3.89
CA LYS A 328 11.06 -2.93 4.23
C LYS A 328 10.76 -2.70 5.71
N SER A 329 11.71 -3.04 6.60
CA SER A 329 11.59 -2.80 8.03
C SER A 329 11.80 -1.33 8.42
N LEU A 330 12.46 -0.53 7.58
CA LEU A 330 12.69 0.90 7.78
C LEU A 330 11.53 1.78 7.31
N GLN A 331 10.61 1.28 6.49
CA GLN A 331 9.37 2.01 6.19
C GLN A 331 8.63 2.40 7.48
N ILE A 332 7.98 3.56 7.49
CA ILE A 332 7.25 4.08 8.65
C ILE A 332 6.11 3.14 9.10
N ILE A 333 5.51 3.41 10.27
CA ILE A 333 4.30 2.72 10.76
C ILE A 333 3.11 3.64 10.48
N PRO A 334 2.37 3.44 9.36
CA PRO A 334 1.33 4.37 8.95
C PRO A 334 0.35 4.69 10.08
N GLU A 335 -0.18 3.70 10.81
CA GLU A 335 -1.15 3.90 11.92
C GLU A 335 -0.73 4.99 12.95
N PHE A 336 0.58 5.17 13.21
CA PHE A 336 1.08 6.04 14.28
C PHE A 336 2.01 7.16 13.81
N GLU A 337 2.46 7.12 12.55
CA GLU A 337 3.46 8.00 11.96
C GLU A 337 2.93 8.72 10.70
N LEU A 338 1.61 8.92 10.61
CA LEU A 338 0.92 9.61 9.49
C LEU A 338 1.37 11.04 9.21
N LYS A 339 2.12 11.65 10.14
CA LYS A 339 2.52 13.05 10.08
C LYS A 339 4.00 13.15 10.41
N VAL A 340 4.72 13.80 9.52
CA VAL A 340 6.14 14.12 9.69
C VAL A 340 6.37 15.57 9.30
N ALA A 341 7.40 16.18 9.87
CA ALA A 341 7.72 17.57 9.64
C ALA A 341 9.00 17.77 8.84
N HIS A 342 8.98 18.75 7.96
CA HIS A 342 10.16 19.29 7.30
C HIS A 342 10.46 20.69 7.85
N TYR A 343 11.65 20.90 8.40
CA TYR A 343 12.06 22.18 8.95
C TYR A 343 12.76 23.01 7.86
N THR A 344 12.26 24.22 7.64
CA THR A 344 12.77 25.11 6.59
C THR A 344 12.68 26.58 7.01
N ARG A 345 13.12 27.48 6.13
CA ARG A 345 13.01 28.93 6.32
C ARG A 345 11.61 29.42 5.91
N PRO A 346 11.05 30.44 6.56
CA PRO A 346 9.79 31.06 6.15
C PRO A 346 9.74 31.39 4.66
N GLN A 347 10.80 32.01 4.12
CA GLN A 347 10.88 32.37 2.70
C GLN A 347 10.73 31.16 1.76
N ILE A 348 11.38 30.04 2.07
CA ILE A 348 11.27 28.80 1.28
C ILE A 348 9.85 28.23 1.38
N ALA A 349 9.22 28.27 2.56
CA ALA A 349 7.84 27.83 2.70
C ALA A 349 6.87 28.67 1.86
N PHE A 350 7.07 30.00 1.77
CA PHE A 350 6.27 30.84 0.87
C PHE A 350 6.51 30.52 -0.60
N GLU A 351 7.76 30.26 -1.01
CA GLU A 351 8.08 29.85 -2.38
C GLU A 351 7.38 28.55 -2.78
N LEU A 352 7.30 27.59 -1.85
CA LEU A 352 6.58 26.32 -2.05
C LEU A 352 5.05 26.47 -2.10
N PHE A 353 4.49 27.59 -1.65
CA PHE A 353 3.04 27.84 -1.63
C PHE A 353 2.57 28.80 -2.72
N GLU A 354 3.43 29.75 -3.11
CA GLU A 354 3.04 30.92 -3.90
C GLU A 354 4.01 31.21 -5.06
N GLY A 355 5.15 30.52 -5.12
CA GLY A 355 6.19 30.79 -6.11
C GLY A 355 7.16 31.89 -5.68
N LYS A 356 8.12 32.19 -6.57
CA LYS A 356 9.12 33.24 -6.31
C LYS A 356 8.49 34.62 -6.51
N LYS A 357 8.77 35.55 -5.60
CA LYS A 357 8.22 36.93 -5.64
C LYS A 357 8.53 37.70 -6.93
N ASN A 358 9.61 37.36 -7.64
CA ASN A 358 10.10 38.07 -8.82
C ASN A 358 9.89 37.28 -10.13
N ASP A 359 9.18 36.16 -10.09
CA ASP A 359 8.82 35.42 -11.31
C ASP A 359 7.50 35.96 -11.89
N ASN A 360 7.46 36.15 -13.21
CA ASN A 360 6.24 36.54 -13.92
C ASN A 360 5.18 35.42 -13.88
N ASP A 361 5.63 34.18 -13.66
CA ASP A 361 4.80 33.00 -13.51
C ASP A 361 4.59 32.70 -12.02
N LYS A 362 3.40 33.02 -11.49
CA LYS A 362 3.06 32.94 -10.05
C LYS A 362 2.83 31.51 -9.55
N ASN A 363 3.52 30.54 -10.14
CA ASN A 363 3.33 29.13 -9.84
C ASN A 363 4.18 28.72 -8.62
N PRO A 364 3.63 27.91 -7.69
CA PRO A 364 4.38 27.37 -6.56
C PRO A 364 5.65 26.64 -7.02
N SER A 365 6.74 26.82 -6.27
CA SER A 365 7.97 26.05 -6.50
C SER A 365 7.76 24.58 -6.12
N ASN A 366 8.39 23.69 -6.88
CA ASN A 366 8.40 22.27 -6.55
C ASN A 366 9.22 21.99 -5.28
N PHE A 367 8.80 20.98 -4.51
CA PHE A 367 9.62 20.46 -3.43
C PHE A 367 10.88 19.80 -4.02
N ARG A 368 12.03 19.91 -3.36
CA ARG A 368 13.32 19.46 -3.91
C ARG A 368 13.97 18.43 -3.01
N LEU A 369 14.61 17.45 -3.63
CA LEU A 369 15.58 16.58 -2.96
C LEU A 369 16.97 17.05 -3.38
N ASN A 370 17.82 17.35 -2.41
CA ASN A 370 19.16 17.88 -2.66
C ASN A 370 20.17 16.73 -2.65
N THR A 371 21.29 16.91 -3.35
CA THR A 371 22.40 15.95 -3.29
C THR A 371 22.82 15.68 -1.85
N ILE A 372 23.14 14.41 -1.56
CA ILE A 372 23.63 13.96 -0.26
C ILE A 372 24.88 14.73 0.20
N HIS A 373 25.70 15.22 -0.74
CA HIS A 373 26.89 16.02 -0.41
C HIS A 373 26.56 17.42 0.10
N GLY A 374 25.30 17.86 0.00
CA GLY A 374 24.82 19.13 0.53
C GLY A 374 24.28 19.06 1.95
N VAL A 375 24.31 17.89 2.60
CA VAL A 375 23.85 17.73 3.99
C VAL A 375 24.90 18.21 4.98
N ASN A 376 24.46 18.59 6.18
CA ASN A 376 25.34 19.17 7.21
C ASN A 376 26.27 18.15 7.89
N ASP A 377 25.94 16.85 7.81
CA ASP A 377 26.71 15.78 8.46
C ASP A 377 27.70 15.17 7.44
N PRO A 378 29.02 15.42 7.58
CA PRO A 378 30.01 14.91 6.66
C PRO A 378 30.21 13.39 6.77
N THR A 379 29.64 12.75 7.79
CA THR A 379 29.68 11.29 7.97
C THR A 379 28.54 10.56 7.25
N GLU A 380 27.63 11.30 6.58
CA GLU A 380 26.54 10.67 5.83
C GLU A 380 27.07 9.72 4.74
N GLY A 381 26.56 8.49 4.77
CA GLY A 381 27.04 7.42 3.89
C GLY A 381 28.37 6.77 4.32
N LEU A 382 29.02 7.21 5.40
CA LEU A 382 30.26 6.64 5.92
C LEU A 382 30.06 5.76 7.16
N VAL A 383 29.08 6.08 8.00
CA VAL A 383 28.87 5.44 9.31
C VAL A 383 28.78 3.91 9.23
N LEU A 384 28.10 3.39 8.20
CA LEU A 384 27.95 1.95 8.03
C LEU A 384 29.27 1.29 7.58
N ASN A 385 30.09 1.99 6.80
CA ASN A 385 31.40 1.53 6.35
C ASN A 385 32.38 1.45 7.52
N ASP A 386 32.41 2.50 8.35
CA ASP A 386 33.21 2.52 9.58
C ASP A 386 32.87 1.34 10.51
N TYR A 387 31.60 0.93 10.54
CA TYR A 387 31.17 -0.25 11.28
C TYR A 387 31.67 -1.54 10.62
N TRP A 388 31.55 -1.68 9.29
CA TRP A 388 32.05 -2.85 8.56
C TRP A 388 33.56 -3.06 8.70
N ASP A 389 34.34 -1.98 8.63
CA ASP A 389 35.79 -2.03 8.80
C ASP A 389 36.17 -2.61 10.16
N GLN A 390 35.45 -2.23 11.23
CA GLN A 390 35.65 -2.80 12.56
C GLN A 390 35.28 -4.28 12.68
N GLN A 391 34.44 -4.78 11.77
CA GLN A 391 34.12 -6.21 11.67
C GLN A 391 35.10 -7.00 10.79
N GLY A 392 36.19 -6.37 10.33
CA GLY A 392 37.19 -6.98 9.45
C GLY A 392 36.70 -7.16 8.01
N ILE A 393 35.75 -6.33 7.58
CA ILE A 393 35.26 -6.28 6.20
C ILE A 393 35.89 -5.04 5.56
N PRO A 394 37.01 -5.18 4.82
CA PRO A 394 37.71 -4.05 4.24
C PRO A 394 36.95 -3.56 3.00
N GLU A 395 36.13 -2.53 3.13
CA GLU A 395 35.59 -1.87 1.94
C GLU A 395 35.14 -0.42 2.17
N THR A 396 35.70 0.48 1.35
CA THR A 396 35.10 1.78 1.06
C THR A 396 33.88 1.56 0.15
N ILE A 397 32.72 1.33 0.76
CA ILE A 397 31.45 1.15 0.03
C ILE A 397 31.01 2.51 -0.52
N HIS A 398 31.60 2.93 -1.64
CA HIS A 398 31.14 4.07 -2.42
C HIS A 398 31.03 3.67 -3.89
N THR A 399 29.87 3.94 -4.47
CA THR A 399 29.66 3.90 -5.92
C THR A 399 30.03 5.26 -6.50
N ASN A 400 30.93 5.29 -7.49
CA ASN A 400 31.38 6.55 -8.10
C ASN A 400 30.47 7.05 -9.23
N ASP A 401 29.48 6.25 -9.64
CA ASP A 401 28.73 6.49 -10.88
C ASP A 401 27.27 6.92 -10.64
N THR A 402 26.85 7.02 -9.37
CA THR A 402 25.48 7.35 -8.97
C THR A 402 25.42 8.61 -8.12
N ALA A 403 24.46 9.47 -8.40
CA ALA A 403 24.10 10.60 -7.55
C ALA A 403 22.94 10.20 -6.62
N THR A 404 23.07 10.56 -5.33
CA THR A 404 22.00 10.35 -4.33
C THR A 404 21.42 11.69 -3.92
N PHE A 405 20.10 11.79 -3.96
CA PHE A 405 19.31 12.95 -3.57
C PHE A 405 18.38 12.57 -2.43
N ILE A 406 18.34 13.39 -1.38
CA ILE A 406 17.46 13.15 -0.23
C ILE A 406 16.71 14.40 0.19
N SER A 407 15.60 14.17 0.88
CA SER A 407 14.97 15.17 1.75
C SER A 407 14.64 14.56 3.10
N CYS A 408 14.98 15.31 4.15
CA CYS A 408 14.86 14.88 5.54
C CYS A 408 13.55 15.38 6.15
N PHE A 409 12.94 14.50 6.93
CA PHE A 409 11.75 14.74 7.72
C PHE A 409 11.98 14.23 9.15
N THR A 410 11.13 14.65 10.08
CA THR A 410 11.19 14.19 11.46
C THR A 410 9.81 13.85 12.00
N PHE A 411 9.77 12.85 12.89
CA PHE A 411 8.56 12.55 13.67
C PHE A 411 8.22 13.64 14.70
N ASN A 412 9.12 14.61 14.93
CA ASN A 412 8.94 15.68 15.88
C ASN A 412 8.62 17.01 15.18
N HIS A 413 7.33 17.32 15.09
CA HIS A 413 6.85 18.52 14.40
C HIS A 413 7.01 19.83 15.18
N ASP A 414 7.32 19.79 16.48
CA ASP A 414 7.53 20.96 17.32
C ASP A 414 8.76 20.74 18.22
N SER A 415 9.94 20.80 17.60
CA SER A 415 11.22 20.46 18.22
C SER A 415 12.06 21.71 18.47
N LEU A 416 12.40 21.93 19.74
CA LEU A 416 13.33 22.96 20.16
C LEU A 416 14.67 22.85 19.42
N ASN A 417 15.25 21.65 19.35
CA ASN A 417 16.55 21.43 18.73
C ASN A 417 16.52 21.65 17.22
N GLN A 418 15.45 21.21 16.55
CA GLN A 418 15.34 21.40 15.09
C GLN A 418 15.19 22.88 14.74
N PHE A 419 14.38 23.65 15.48
CA PHE A 419 14.29 25.10 15.27
C PHE A 419 15.58 25.86 15.58
N ARG A 420 16.46 25.30 16.43
CA ARG A 420 17.79 25.87 16.70
C ARG A 420 18.79 25.58 15.59
N LEU A 421 18.70 24.42 14.94
CA LEU A 421 19.69 23.99 13.95
C LEU A 421 19.28 24.33 12.52
N TYR A 422 17.99 24.23 12.20
CA TYR A 422 17.45 24.35 10.84
C TYR A 422 16.56 25.58 10.67
N GLY A 423 16.41 26.03 9.41
CA GLY A 423 15.53 27.15 9.07
C GLY A 423 15.99 28.52 9.58
N LYS A 424 17.28 28.66 9.95
CA LYS A 424 17.87 29.95 10.37
C LYS A 424 17.75 30.99 9.26
N GLU A 425 17.20 32.16 9.59
CA GLU A 425 17.21 33.35 8.74
C GLU A 425 18.35 34.27 9.22
N ASN A 426 19.22 34.68 8.29
CA ASN A 426 20.38 35.54 8.59
C ASN A 426 21.26 34.99 9.74
N GLY A 427 21.38 33.66 9.84
CA GLY A 427 22.16 32.97 10.88
C GLY A 427 21.50 32.92 12.27
N ARG A 428 20.31 33.50 12.46
CA ARG A 428 19.62 33.53 13.76
C ARG A 428 18.90 32.21 14.05
N GLU A 429 19.09 31.68 15.27
CA GLU A 429 18.36 30.49 15.75
C GLU A 429 16.87 30.81 15.96
N ALA A 430 16.02 29.78 15.91
CA ALA A 430 14.59 29.89 16.23
C ALA A 430 13.84 30.94 15.37
N THR A 431 14.20 31.03 14.08
CA THR A 431 13.46 31.79 13.05
C THR A 431 12.87 30.87 11.96
N GLY A 432 13.01 29.56 12.10
CA GLY A 432 12.52 28.58 11.14
C GLY A 432 11.03 28.27 11.27
N VAL A 433 10.52 27.53 10.28
CA VAL A 433 9.17 26.97 10.25
C VAL A 433 9.24 25.46 10.10
N SER A 434 8.26 24.76 10.66
CA SER A 434 8.08 23.32 10.56
C SER A 434 6.81 23.05 9.77
N LEU A 435 6.97 22.49 8.57
CA LEU A 435 5.90 22.12 7.66
C LEU A 435 5.49 20.69 7.94
N VAL A 436 4.29 20.46 8.48
CA VAL A 436 3.79 19.12 8.83
C VAL A 436 3.00 18.55 7.66
N PHE A 437 3.52 17.48 7.07
CA PHE A 437 2.92 16.83 5.92
C PHE A 437 1.91 15.77 6.34
N LYS A 438 0.85 15.62 5.54
CA LYS A 438 -0.05 14.48 5.57
C LYS A 438 0.60 13.29 4.84
N LYS A 439 0.08 12.08 5.05
CA LYS A 439 0.63 10.86 4.45
C LYS A 439 0.58 10.86 2.92
N GLU A 440 -0.38 11.56 2.33
CA GLU A 440 -0.67 11.56 0.89
C GLU A 440 0.43 12.23 0.05
N PHE A 441 1.33 12.99 0.69
CA PHE A 441 2.54 13.54 0.06
C PHE A 441 3.56 12.46 -0.30
N PHE A 442 3.53 11.34 0.40
CA PHE A 442 4.45 10.21 0.23
C PHE A 442 3.75 9.08 -0.51
N SER A 443 4.53 8.16 -1.09
CA SER A 443 3.96 6.95 -1.67
C SER A 443 3.32 6.09 -0.58
N ASP A 444 2.11 5.61 -0.82
CA ASP A 444 1.38 4.64 0.01
C ASP A 444 1.67 3.19 -0.40
N GLN A 445 2.23 3.00 -1.59
CA GLN A 445 2.70 1.71 -2.05
C GLN A 445 3.86 1.26 -1.17
N SER A 446 3.87 -0.03 -0.79
CA SER A 446 4.98 -0.62 -0.03
C SER A 446 6.28 -0.75 -0.84
N ASP A 447 6.36 -0.04 -1.96
CA ASP A 447 7.07 -0.42 -3.15
C ASP A 447 8.55 -0.63 -2.95
N ASP A 448 8.96 -1.70 -3.61
CA ASP A 448 10.28 -2.23 -3.85
C ASP A 448 11.25 -1.19 -4.43
N LEU A 449 11.71 -0.28 -3.58
CA LEU A 449 12.96 0.44 -3.80
C LEU A 449 13.00 1.27 -5.10
N LYS A 450 11.82 1.71 -5.58
CA LYS A 450 11.63 2.59 -6.75
C LYS A 450 12.34 3.96 -6.63
N PHE A 451 12.97 4.25 -5.49
CA PHE A 451 13.86 5.41 -5.37
C PHE A 451 15.22 5.20 -6.06
N ILE A 452 15.65 3.98 -6.40
CA ILE A 452 16.79 3.80 -7.30
C ILE A 452 16.27 3.71 -8.72
N ALA A 453 16.53 4.75 -9.51
CA ALA A 453 16.12 4.83 -10.90
C ALA A 453 17.27 4.51 -11.85
N GLY A 454 16.91 3.96 -13.01
CA GLY A 454 17.83 3.80 -14.12
C GLY A 454 18.04 5.11 -14.88
N PRO A 455 19.05 5.14 -15.77
CA PRO A 455 19.22 6.26 -16.69
C PRO A 455 17.93 6.46 -17.50
N SER A 456 17.58 7.72 -17.75
CA SER A 456 16.49 8.05 -18.66
C SER A 456 16.77 7.41 -20.03
N THR A 457 15.85 6.58 -20.51
CA THR A 457 15.95 5.99 -21.85
C THR A 457 15.88 7.12 -22.87
N ASP A 458 16.88 7.16 -23.76
CA ASP A 458 16.92 8.04 -24.92
C ASP A 458 15.60 7.86 -25.71
N PRO A 459 14.85 8.93 -26.05
CA PRO A 459 13.55 8.85 -26.74
C PRO A 459 13.59 8.06 -28.06
N SER A 460 14.78 7.86 -28.63
CA SER A 460 15.05 7.09 -29.84
C SER A 460 14.88 5.56 -29.68
N SER A 461 14.70 5.06 -28.46
CA SER A 461 14.66 3.62 -28.14
C SER A 461 13.27 3.06 -27.78
N LYS A 462 12.19 3.84 -27.90
CA LYS A 462 10.83 3.34 -27.62
C LYS A 462 10.38 2.34 -28.69
N SER A 463 10.10 1.10 -28.26
CA SER A 463 9.43 0.08 -29.07
C SER A 463 8.01 0.50 -29.45
N GLU A 464 7.50 0.00 -30.58
CA GLU A 464 6.30 0.53 -31.26
C GLU A 464 4.96 0.38 -30.50
N GLN A 465 4.93 -0.29 -29.35
CA GLN A 465 3.70 -0.52 -28.60
C GLN A 465 3.25 0.69 -27.74
N ASP A 466 4.12 1.67 -27.49
CA ASP A 466 3.80 2.88 -26.70
C ASP A 466 3.27 4.06 -27.54
N LYS A 467 3.02 3.86 -28.85
CA LYS A 467 2.65 4.96 -29.77
C LYS A 467 1.20 5.46 -29.65
N SER A 468 0.36 4.91 -28.77
CA SER A 468 -1.08 5.22 -28.78
C SER A 468 -1.52 6.45 -27.98
N ASN A 469 -0.63 7.17 -27.27
CA ASN A 469 -1.04 8.33 -26.45
C ASN A 469 -0.20 9.62 -26.57
N GLU A 470 0.69 9.76 -27.56
CA GLU A 470 1.38 11.05 -27.80
C GLU A 470 0.84 11.74 -29.07
N THR A 471 -0.32 12.39 -28.96
CA THR A 471 -0.76 13.37 -29.96
C THR A 471 -0.54 14.79 -29.44
N LYS A 472 0.31 15.53 -30.18
CA LYS A 472 0.70 16.95 -30.06
C LYS A 472 1.90 17.27 -29.15
N LYS A 473 3.11 17.12 -29.70
CA LYS A 473 4.25 17.97 -29.34
C LYS A 473 4.32 19.16 -30.29
N THR A 474 4.10 20.35 -29.75
CA THR A 474 4.60 21.62 -30.28
C THR A 474 5.90 21.95 -29.54
N GLU A 475 6.86 22.51 -30.25
CA GLU A 475 8.19 22.88 -29.77
C GLU A 475 8.15 23.92 -28.63
N SER A 476 9.21 23.89 -27.81
CA SER A 476 9.54 24.73 -26.65
C SER A 476 8.90 24.36 -25.31
N ASP A 477 9.61 23.53 -24.54
CA ASP A 477 9.94 23.86 -23.15
C ASP A 477 11.03 22.90 -22.64
N ASN A 478 12.21 23.45 -22.33
CA ASN A 478 13.33 22.79 -21.65
C ASN A 478 12.99 22.49 -20.17
N LYS A 479 11.80 21.98 -19.86
CA LYS A 479 11.38 21.70 -18.50
C LYS A 479 11.82 20.30 -18.13
N LYS A 480 12.84 20.21 -17.27
CA LYS A 480 13.33 18.93 -16.73
C LYS A 480 12.18 18.16 -16.07
N GLN A 481 12.22 16.83 -16.21
CA GLN A 481 11.19 15.94 -15.69
C GLN A 481 11.20 15.91 -14.16
N LEU A 482 10.01 15.74 -13.56
CA LEU A 482 9.82 15.63 -12.12
C LEU A 482 10.01 14.17 -11.65
N ILE A 483 10.40 13.99 -10.39
CA ILE A 483 10.39 12.67 -9.75
C ILE A 483 9.06 12.41 -9.07
N GLY A 484 8.61 11.15 -9.17
CA GLY A 484 7.34 10.71 -8.59
C GLY A 484 7.37 10.57 -7.07
N LYS A 485 6.22 10.23 -6.48
CA LYS A 485 6.13 9.97 -5.02
C LYS A 485 7.13 8.93 -4.53
N SER A 486 7.81 9.24 -3.44
CA SER A 486 8.79 8.37 -2.80
C SER A 486 8.30 7.82 -1.46
N THR A 487 8.69 6.59 -1.15
CA THR A 487 8.42 5.95 0.14
C THR A 487 9.23 6.60 1.26
N LEU A 488 8.57 6.88 2.38
CA LEU A 488 9.20 7.48 3.55
C LEU A 488 9.83 6.40 4.45
N CYS A 489 11.15 6.47 4.61
CA CYS A 489 11.94 5.50 5.37
C CYS A 489 12.57 6.15 6.60
N ARG A 490 12.52 5.50 7.76
CA ARG A 490 13.21 5.98 8.97
C ARG A 490 14.69 5.63 8.95
N CYS A 491 15.51 6.45 9.59
CA CYS A 491 16.94 6.18 9.70
C CYS A 491 17.26 5.14 10.78
N ILE A 492 18.36 4.42 10.58
CA ILE A 492 19.07 3.67 11.60
C ILE A 492 20.11 4.61 12.21
N TYR A 493 20.10 4.71 13.52
CA TYR A 493 21.16 5.39 14.26
C TYR A 493 22.16 4.35 14.75
N LEU A 494 23.43 4.49 14.38
CA LEU A 494 24.50 3.53 14.67
C LEU A 494 25.70 4.26 15.26
N ASP A 495 26.25 3.70 16.33
CA ASP A 495 27.61 3.99 16.79
C ASP A 495 28.52 2.94 16.16
N PRO A 496 29.38 3.33 15.19
CA PRO A 496 30.23 2.36 14.52
C PRO A 496 31.23 1.73 15.48
N LYS A 497 31.67 2.43 16.55
CA LYS A 497 32.70 1.97 17.50
C LYS A 497 32.20 0.91 18.47
N THR A 498 30.97 1.09 18.97
CA THR A 498 30.39 0.17 19.96
C THR A 498 29.46 -0.86 19.33
N GLY A 499 29.02 -0.63 18.09
CA GLY A 499 27.96 -1.39 17.44
C GLY A 499 26.58 -1.16 18.04
N TYR A 500 26.43 -0.19 18.96
CA TYR A 500 25.13 0.18 19.50
C TYR A 500 24.29 0.86 18.42
N TRP A 501 23.02 0.47 18.33
CA TRP A 501 22.11 1.06 17.36
C TRP A 501 20.67 1.13 17.84
N THR A 502 19.91 2.01 17.22
CA THR A 502 18.45 2.09 17.35
C THR A 502 17.83 2.58 16.04
N LEU A 503 16.50 2.56 15.96
CA LEU A 503 15.76 3.18 14.87
C LEU A 503 15.27 4.56 15.30
N ALA A 504 15.23 5.49 14.35
CA ALA A 504 14.43 6.70 14.50
C ALA A 504 12.99 6.34 14.86
N GLN A 505 12.44 7.03 15.85
CA GLN A 505 11.15 6.70 16.45
C GLN A 505 10.54 7.95 17.07
N ARG A 506 9.24 7.92 17.29
CA ARG A 506 8.52 9.02 17.95
C ARG A 506 8.97 9.19 19.39
N ASP A 507 9.14 10.45 19.82
CA ASP A 507 9.28 10.77 21.24
C ASP A 507 7.98 10.50 22.01
N LYS A 508 8.13 9.93 23.22
CA LYS A 508 6.99 9.53 24.05
C LYS A 508 6.21 10.75 24.56
N SER A 509 6.89 11.84 24.93
CA SER A 509 6.20 13.04 25.44
C SER A 509 5.31 13.67 24.36
N ILE A 510 5.80 13.72 23.12
CA ILE A 510 5.09 14.28 21.97
C ILE A 510 3.92 13.37 21.59
N PHE A 511 4.16 12.06 21.55
CA PHE A 511 3.10 11.09 21.27
C PHE A 511 1.91 11.24 22.23
N TYR A 512 2.17 11.48 23.51
CA TYR A 512 1.13 11.70 24.51
C TYR A 512 0.39 13.03 24.33
N ARG A 513 1.10 14.11 23.99
CA ARG A 513 0.49 15.41 23.68
C ARG A 513 -0.50 15.31 22.51
N GLU A 514 -0.20 14.49 21.50
CA GLU A 514 -1.06 14.33 20.33
C GLU A 514 -2.23 13.36 20.53
N ASN A 515 -2.04 12.26 21.25
CA ASN A 515 -3.01 11.16 21.32
C ASN A 515 -4.04 11.26 22.47
N LYS A 516 -3.97 12.33 23.29
CA LYS A 516 -4.85 12.63 24.44
C LYS A 516 -5.34 11.37 25.18
N GLY A 517 -6.63 11.25 25.56
CA GLY A 517 -7.16 10.20 26.44
C GLY A 517 -6.93 8.73 26.05
N LYS A 518 -6.35 8.43 24.86
CA LYS A 518 -5.97 7.06 24.43
C LYS A 518 -4.45 6.85 24.30
N ALA A 519 -3.63 7.85 24.64
CA ALA A 519 -2.19 7.85 24.43
C ALA A 519 -1.47 6.62 25.01
N GLY A 520 -1.80 6.20 26.23
CA GLY A 520 -1.15 5.04 26.86
C GLY A 520 -1.38 3.73 26.10
N LYS A 521 -2.61 3.49 25.63
CA LYS A 521 -2.95 2.29 24.83
C LYS A 521 -2.28 2.35 23.46
N ASN A 522 -2.35 3.50 22.79
CA ASN A 522 -1.76 3.71 21.47
C ASN A 522 -0.23 3.60 21.51
N TRP A 523 0.42 4.12 22.56
CA TRP A 523 1.87 4.01 22.73
C TRP A 523 2.31 2.55 22.87
N LYS A 524 1.58 1.74 23.65
CA LYS A 524 1.85 0.30 23.78
C LYS A 524 1.74 -0.42 22.43
N LYS A 525 0.73 -0.08 21.62
CA LYS A 525 0.58 -0.63 20.25
C LYS A 525 1.73 -0.20 19.35
N TYR A 526 2.03 1.09 19.28
CA TYR A 526 3.14 1.66 18.52
C TYR A 526 4.46 0.98 18.87
N TYR A 527 4.80 0.91 20.16
CA TYR A 527 6.03 0.31 20.63
C TYR A 527 6.12 -1.18 20.29
N LYS A 528 5.00 -1.91 20.34
CA LYS A 528 4.95 -3.32 19.91
C LYS A 528 5.26 -3.47 18.42
N LEU A 529 4.70 -2.62 17.56
CA LEU A 529 4.98 -2.61 16.11
C LEU A 529 6.43 -2.23 15.83
N LEU A 530 6.94 -1.18 16.47
CA LEU A 530 8.32 -0.76 16.35
C LEU A 530 9.30 -1.84 16.83
N SER A 531 8.99 -2.53 17.93
CA SER A 531 9.78 -3.64 18.44
C SER A 531 9.88 -4.80 17.43
N LYS A 532 8.79 -5.10 16.70
CA LYS A 532 8.83 -6.08 15.60
C LYS A 532 9.79 -5.63 14.48
N LYS A 533 9.72 -4.36 14.08
CA LYS A 533 10.64 -3.80 13.07
C LYS A 533 12.10 -3.80 13.55
N LYS A 534 12.37 -3.44 14.82
CA LYS A 534 13.72 -3.56 15.43
C LYS A 534 14.23 -5.00 15.44
N LYS A 535 13.38 -5.99 15.79
CA LYS A 535 13.76 -7.41 15.73
C LYS A 535 14.10 -7.84 14.30
N SER A 536 13.35 -7.37 13.31
CA SER A 536 13.62 -7.64 11.89
C SER A 536 14.96 -7.05 11.45
N VAL A 537 15.22 -5.77 11.72
CA VAL A 537 16.53 -5.13 11.41
C VAL A 537 17.67 -5.85 12.13
N LYS A 538 17.52 -6.19 13.42
CA LYS A 538 18.53 -6.97 14.16
C LYS A 538 18.83 -8.29 13.47
N LYS A 539 17.79 -9.02 13.06
CA LYS A 539 17.90 -10.32 12.40
C LYS A 539 18.59 -10.23 11.05
N HIS A 540 18.21 -9.26 10.22
CA HIS A 540 18.63 -9.20 8.82
C HIS A 540 19.87 -8.35 8.59
N LEU A 541 20.18 -7.38 9.44
CA LEU A 541 21.38 -6.54 9.31
C LEU A 541 22.55 -7.04 10.16
N PHE A 542 22.30 -7.32 11.45
CA PHE A 542 23.36 -7.46 12.46
C PHE A 542 23.53 -8.87 13.05
N ALA A 543 22.65 -9.84 12.75
CA ALA A 543 22.74 -11.16 13.37
C ALA A 543 23.97 -11.95 12.90
N LYS A 544 24.46 -12.87 13.72
CA LYS A 544 25.64 -13.70 13.37
C LYS A 544 25.37 -14.78 12.31
N ASN A 545 24.12 -14.93 11.86
CA ASN A 545 23.74 -15.94 10.88
C ASN A 545 22.61 -15.42 9.99
N LYS A 546 22.71 -15.65 8.67
CA LYS A 546 21.72 -15.27 7.65
C LYS A 546 21.33 -13.77 7.71
N SER A 547 22.32 -12.91 7.94
CA SER A 547 22.21 -11.44 7.92
C SER A 547 23.21 -10.83 6.93
N VAL A 548 23.03 -9.55 6.58
CA VAL A 548 24.00 -8.74 5.83
C VAL A 548 25.41 -8.88 6.40
N LEU A 549 25.60 -8.63 7.70
CA LEU A 549 26.92 -8.74 8.35
C LEU A 549 27.55 -10.13 8.15
N SER A 550 26.83 -11.20 8.49
CA SER A 550 27.37 -12.56 8.40
C SER A 550 27.65 -12.98 6.96
N THR A 551 26.85 -12.51 6.00
CA THR A 551 27.03 -12.79 4.58
C THR A 551 28.25 -12.07 4.03
N LEU A 552 28.44 -10.79 4.38
CA LEU A 552 29.66 -10.06 4.03
C LEU A 552 30.90 -10.75 4.60
N GLN A 553 30.89 -11.13 5.88
CA GLN A 553 32.00 -11.89 6.48
C GLN A 553 32.28 -13.20 5.73
N SER A 554 31.25 -13.89 5.25
CA SER A 554 31.41 -15.12 4.44
C SER A 554 32.07 -14.84 3.09
N ILE A 555 31.61 -13.80 2.38
CA ILE A 555 32.17 -13.40 1.09
C ILE A 555 33.64 -12.99 1.25
N PHE A 556 33.93 -12.12 2.23
CA PHE A 556 35.27 -11.57 2.44
C PHE A 556 36.30 -12.61 2.92
N LYS A 557 35.87 -13.73 3.54
CA LYS A 557 36.75 -14.87 3.82
C LYS A 557 37.27 -15.56 2.56
N LYS A 558 36.42 -15.70 1.54
CA LYS A 558 36.79 -16.30 0.24
C LYS A 558 37.47 -15.30 -0.69
N TYR A 559 37.28 -14.01 -0.42
CA TYR A 559 37.62 -12.91 -1.32
C TYR A 559 39.06 -12.92 -1.83
N GLN A 560 40.03 -13.30 -0.99
CA GLN A 560 41.44 -13.34 -1.40
C GLN A 560 41.74 -14.32 -2.52
N GLY A 561 40.95 -15.39 -2.65
CA GLY A 561 41.12 -16.43 -3.66
C GLY A 561 40.66 -16.05 -5.08
N TYR A 562 39.98 -14.92 -5.25
CA TYR A 562 39.52 -14.45 -6.56
C TYR A 562 40.57 -13.60 -7.28
N SER A 563 40.53 -13.61 -8.62
CA SER A 563 41.33 -12.74 -9.48
C SER A 563 40.96 -11.26 -9.27
N ILE A 564 41.80 -10.34 -9.76
CA ILE A 564 41.57 -8.89 -9.64
C ILE A 564 40.22 -8.48 -10.28
N GLN A 565 39.88 -9.06 -11.43
CA GLN A 565 38.64 -8.74 -12.14
C GLN A 565 37.40 -9.28 -11.41
N GLU A 566 37.45 -10.52 -10.91
CA GLU A 566 36.35 -11.11 -10.15
C GLU A 566 36.14 -10.35 -8.83
N LYS A 567 37.22 -9.96 -8.15
CA LYS A 567 37.20 -9.10 -6.98
C LYS A 567 36.45 -7.79 -7.27
N GLN A 568 36.70 -7.17 -8.42
CA GLN A 568 36.02 -5.94 -8.82
C GLN A 568 34.51 -6.17 -9.03
N TYR A 569 34.10 -7.23 -9.73
CA TYR A 569 32.68 -7.54 -9.91
C TYR A 569 31.94 -7.81 -8.59
N ILE A 570 32.60 -8.52 -7.66
CA ILE A 570 32.03 -8.79 -6.33
C ILE A 570 31.81 -7.47 -5.57
N LEU A 571 32.81 -6.57 -5.55
CA LEU A 571 32.67 -5.27 -4.89
C LEU A 571 31.57 -4.42 -5.54
N GLU A 572 31.49 -4.38 -6.87
CA GLU A 572 30.43 -3.66 -7.59
C GLU A 572 29.02 -4.16 -7.23
N ALA A 573 28.85 -5.48 -7.11
CA ALA A 573 27.59 -6.07 -6.68
C ALA A 573 27.26 -5.70 -5.23
N ILE A 574 28.20 -5.87 -4.30
CA ILE A 574 28.03 -5.53 -2.88
C ILE A 574 27.66 -4.05 -2.70
N ARG A 575 28.40 -3.15 -3.35
CA ARG A 575 28.16 -1.71 -3.27
C ARG A 575 26.78 -1.33 -3.75
N PHE A 576 26.38 -1.85 -4.91
CA PHE A 576 25.08 -1.53 -5.47
C PHE A 576 23.93 -2.09 -4.60
N ILE A 577 24.07 -3.32 -4.09
CA ILE A 577 23.10 -3.92 -3.15
C ILE A 577 22.96 -3.04 -1.91
N LEU A 578 24.06 -2.58 -1.31
CA LEU A 578 24.02 -1.85 -0.03
C LEU A 578 23.73 -0.35 -0.19
N LEU A 579 23.70 0.16 -1.42
CA LEU A 579 23.59 1.59 -1.73
C LEU A 579 22.39 2.30 -1.06
N PRO A 580 21.16 1.75 -1.06
CA PRO A 580 20.07 2.34 -0.28
C PRO A 580 20.35 2.47 1.21
N LEU A 581 20.94 1.41 1.78
CA LEU A 581 21.10 1.27 3.21
C LEU A 581 22.18 2.23 3.72
N GLN A 582 23.21 2.46 2.92
CA GLN A 582 24.28 3.42 3.18
C GLN A 582 23.73 4.80 3.59
N TYR A 583 22.72 5.31 2.89
CA TYR A 583 22.16 6.65 3.13
C TYR A 583 20.95 6.67 4.07
N LEU A 584 20.60 5.52 4.65
CA LEU A 584 19.61 5.38 5.72
C LEU A 584 20.25 5.10 7.08
N VAL A 585 21.58 5.06 7.17
CA VAL A 585 22.33 4.91 8.41
C VAL A 585 22.99 6.24 8.77
N LYS A 586 22.79 6.70 9.99
CA LYS A 586 23.35 7.94 10.54
C LYS A 586 24.04 7.68 11.86
N HIS A 587 24.97 8.54 12.23
CA HIS A 587 25.68 8.43 13.49
C HIS A 587 24.69 8.60 14.67
N ILE A 588 24.86 7.80 15.74
CA ILE A 588 23.96 7.80 16.90
C ILE A 588 23.84 9.18 17.59
N ALA A 589 24.84 10.04 17.44
CA ALA A 589 24.86 11.38 18.01
C ALA A 589 23.72 12.29 17.50
N PHE A 590 23.06 11.93 16.40
CA PHE A 590 21.92 12.66 15.83
C PHE A 590 20.57 12.04 16.20
N GLN A 591 20.50 11.15 17.20
CA GLN A 591 19.28 10.42 17.53
C GLN A 591 18.10 11.33 17.86
N GLU A 592 18.33 12.51 18.46
CA GLU A 592 17.26 13.44 18.81
C GLU A 592 16.49 14.00 17.59
N GLU A 593 17.06 13.91 16.39
CA GLU A 593 16.42 14.38 15.16
C GLU A 593 15.22 13.54 14.77
N GLN A 594 15.15 12.27 15.21
CA GLN A 594 14.05 11.35 14.90
C GLN A 594 13.77 11.28 13.39
N GLU A 595 14.85 11.15 12.61
CA GLU A 595 14.87 11.43 11.19
C GLU A 595 14.28 10.30 10.34
N CYS A 596 13.50 10.68 9.34
CA CYS A 596 13.11 9.87 8.20
C CYS A 596 13.41 10.61 6.90
N ARG A 597 13.56 9.85 5.81
CA ARG A 597 14.02 10.34 4.52
C ARG A 597 13.12 9.82 3.41
N ILE A 598 12.91 10.67 2.42
CA ILE A 598 12.68 10.22 1.06
C ILE A 598 14.01 10.34 0.31
N MET A 599 14.19 9.49 -0.69
CA MET A 599 15.43 9.40 -1.45
C MET A 599 15.12 9.23 -2.93
N TYR A 600 16.07 9.62 -3.77
CA TYR A 600 16.16 9.32 -5.18
C TYR A 600 17.63 9.11 -5.53
N ILE A 601 17.99 7.95 -6.08
CA ILE A 601 19.34 7.59 -6.51
C ILE A 601 19.28 7.31 -8.00
N THR A 602 20.17 7.92 -8.76
CA THR A 602 20.21 7.77 -10.21
C THR A 602 21.63 7.97 -10.74
N GLN A 603 21.84 7.84 -12.05
CA GLN A 603 23.11 8.18 -12.70
C GLN A 603 23.24 9.69 -12.90
N PHE A 604 24.48 10.22 -12.89
CA PHE A 604 24.74 11.66 -13.04
C PHE A 604 24.21 12.30 -14.33
N ARG A 605 23.93 11.50 -15.36
CA ARG A 605 23.39 11.96 -16.66
C ARG A 605 21.87 11.90 -16.76
N ASP A 606 21.17 11.55 -15.69
CA ASP A 606 19.72 11.56 -15.66
C ASP A 606 19.17 12.97 -15.93
N GLU A 607 18.28 13.08 -16.90
CA GLU A 607 17.66 14.34 -17.34
C GLU A 607 16.88 15.05 -16.23
N LYS A 608 16.45 14.31 -15.18
CA LYS A 608 15.76 14.84 -14.01
C LYS A 608 16.68 15.63 -13.07
N ILE A 609 18.00 15.50 -13.21
CA ILE A 609 18.96 16.19 -12.34
C ILE A 609 19.07 17.65 -12.75
N HIS A 610 18.72 18.58 -11.86
CA HIS A 610 19.06 19.99 -11.97
C HIS A 610 20.44 20.24 -11.37
N SER A 611 21.37 20.76 -12.17
CA SER A 611 22.72 21.13 -11.73
C SER A 611 23.02 22.57 -12.10
N ASN A 612 23.33 23.41 -11.13
CA ASN A 612 23.81 24.77 -11.33
C ASN A 612 25.19 24.91 -10.68
N ARG A 613 26.22 25.09 -11.51
CA ARG A 613 27.61 25.20 -11.05
C ARG A 613 27.89 26.52 -10.34
N GLU A 614 27.28 27.63 -10.75
CA GLU A 614 27.50 28.93 -10.13
C GLU A 614 26.91 28.97 -8.71
N GLU A 615 25.74 28.38 -8.54
CA GLU A 615 25.08 28.27 -7.23
C GLU A 615 25.59 27.10 -6.38
N GLN A 616 26.45 26.23 -6.93
CA GLN A 616 26.89 24.97 -6.32
C GLN A 616 25.71 24.10 -5.85
N LYS A 617 24.64 24.05 -6.66
CA LYS A 617 23.42 23.29 -6.33
C LYS A 617 23.22 22.13 -7.29
N MET A 618 22.87 20.99 -6.72
CA MET A 618 22.39 19.83 -7.46
C MET A 618 21.17 19.25 -6.74
N TYR A 619 20.05 19.15 -7.45
CA TYR A 619 18.78 18.70 -6.90
C TYR A 619 17.89 18.03 -7.96
N VAL A 620 16.86 17.33 -7.50
CA VAL A 620 15.73 16.87 -8.32
C VAL A 620 14.44 17.47 -7.78
N GLU A 621 13.46 17.70 -8.66
CA GLU A 621 12.17 18.30 -8.30
C GLU A 621 11.09 17.22 -8.16
N TYR A 622 10.33 17.31 -7.06
CA TYR A 622 9.28 16.37 -6.67
C TYR A 622 7.94 16.80 -7.26
N GLU A 623 7.17 15.85 -7.79
CA GLU A 623 5.93 16.13 -8.52
C GLU A 623 4.82 16.73 -7.64
N GLU A 624 4.78 16.38 -6.35
CA GLU A 624 3.68 16.77 -5.47
C GLU A 624 3.80 18.22 -5.00
N SER A 625 2.74 18.99 -5.25
CA SER A 625 2.60 20.33 -4.68
C SER A 625 2.49 20.28 -3.17
N VAL A 626 3.21 21.14 -2.46
CA VAL A 626 3.31 21.09 -1.00
C VAL A 626 2.00 21.52 -0.32
N LEU A 627 1.39 22.63 -0.75
CA LEU A 627 0.29 23.29 -0.02
C LEU A 627 -0.93 22.38 0.26
N PRO A 628 -1.45 21.58 -0.70
CA PRO A 628 -2.58 20.68 -0.45
C PRO A 628 -2.30 19.63 0.64
N HIS A 629 -1.03 19.27 0.80
CA HIS A 629 -0.56 18.19 1.66
C HIS A 629 -0.07 18.67 3.03
N ILE A 630 -0.15 19.96 3.33
CA ILE A 630 0.15 20.47 4.67
C ILE A 630 -1.03 20.21 5.62
N ASP A 631 -0.76 19.52 6.72
CA ASP A 631 -1.66 19.38 7.86
C ASP A 631 -1.63 20.63 8.74
N LYS A 632 -0.42 21.05 9.14
CA LYS A 632 -0.16 22.15 10.07
C LYS A 632 1.18 22.81 9.79
N ILE A 633 1.33 24.05 10.27
CA ILE A 633 2.63 24.72 10.35
C ILE A 633 2.92 25.10 11.79
N TRP A 634 4.13 24.77 12.23
CA TRP A 634 4.68 25.26 13.49
C TRP A 634 5.72 26.34 13.22
N LEU A 635 5.55 27.49 13.85
CA LEU A 635 6.47 28.62 13.81
C LEU A 635 7.30 28.61 15.07
N SER A 636 8.60 28.76 14.90
CA SER A 636 9.46 29.17 16.01
C SER A 636 9.08 30.59 16.49
N PRO A 637 9.48 30.99 17.71
CA PRO A 637 9.19 32.33 18.22
C PRO A 637 9.66 33.46 17.29
N GLY A 638 10.85 33.35 16.68
CA GLY A 638 11.37 34.34 15.75
C GLY A 638 10.65 34.38 14.40
N ALA A 639 9.89 33.33 14.06
CA ALA A 639 9.04 33.27 12.88
C ALA A 639 7.59 33.71 13.15
N ALA A 640 7.23 34.06 14.41
CA ALA A 640 5.86 34.40 14.78
C ALA A 640 5.26 35.57 13.97
N LYS A 641 6.10 36.51 13.53
CA LYS A 641 5.71 37.62 12.62
C LYS A 641 5.07 37.15 11.30
N TYR A 642 5.29 35.90 10.89
CA TYR A 642 4.71 35.32 9.68
C TYR A 642 3.37 34.60 9.92
N GLN A 643 2.85 34.58 11.15
CA GLN A 643 1.67 33.79 11.53
C GLN A 643 0.46 34.09 10.66
N ASP A 644 0.08 35.36 10.52
CA ASP A 644 -1.14 35.72 9.80
C ASP A 644 -1.03 35.43 8.30
N PHE A 645 0.16 35.61 7.72
CA PHE A 645 0.43 35.26 6.31
C PHE A 645 0.19 33.77 6.05
N PHE A 646 0.71 32.89 6.92
CA PHE A 646 0.46 31.45 6.77
C PHE A 646 -1.01 31.07 7.04
N ARG A 647 -1.70 31.77 7.95
CA ARG A 647 -3.13 31.52 8.23
C ARG A 647 -4.01 31.85 7.03
N ILE A 648 -3.76 32.97 6.36
CA ILE A 648 -4.49 33.36 5.14
C ILE A 648 -4.43 32.24 4.09
N ARG A 649 -3.29 31.57 3.97
CA ARG A 649 -3.10 30.48 3.00
C ARG A 649 -3.70 29.15 3.42
N LEU A 650 -3.56 28.76 4.70
CA LEU A 650 -3.92 27.41 5.17
C LEU A 650 -5.35 27.23 5.67
N ASP A 651 -5.94 28.30 6.23
CA ASP A 651 -7.14 28.16 7.07
C ASP A 651 -8.45 28.27 6.27
N GLN A 652 -8.45 28.85 5.05
CA GLN A 652 -9.54 28.93 4.05
C GLN A 652 -10.99 28.81 4.59
N GLY A 653 -11.33 29.51 5.68
CA GLY A 653 -12.68 29.53 6.26
C GLY A 653 -13.07 28.37 7.21
N SER A 654 -12.17 27.44 7.53
CA SER A 654 -12.46 26.23 8.35
C SER A 654 -12.68 26.46 9.86
N GLY A 655 -12.60 27.71 10.34
CA GLY A 655 -12.84 28.08 11.75
C GLY A 655 -11.80 27.58 12.78
N LYS A 656 -10.90 26.66 12.41
CA LYS A 656 -9.80 26.17 13.26
C LYS A 656 -8.47 26.46 12.61
N SER A 657 -7.62 27.25 13.27
CA SER A 657 -6.31 27.55 12.69
C SER A 657 -5.45 26.30 12.58
N LYS A 658 -4.67 26.18 11.49
CA LYS A 658 -3.65 25.14 11.26
C LYS A 658 -2.23 25.64 11.55
N VAL A 659 -2.06 26.93 11.84
CA VAL A 659 -0.77 27.54 12.18
C VAL A 659 -0.63 27.63 13.70
N ARG A 660 0.53 27.25 14.24
CA ARG A 660 0.84 27.27 15.67
C ARG A 660 2.18 27.94 15.91
N ILE A 661 2.31 28.67 17.00
CA ILE A 661 3.61 29.12 17.52
C ILE A 661 4.07 28.08 18.54
N SER A 662 5.30 27.61 18.39
CA SER A 662 5.94 26.69 19.33
C SER A 662 5.92 27.27 20.75
N GLN A 663 5.55 26.44 21.72
CA GLN A 663 5.52 26.80 23.15
C GLN A 663 6.67 26.15 23.93
N ASN A 664 7.65 25.55 23.22
CA ASN A 664 8.82 25.01 23.88
C ASN A 664 9.66 26.13 24.50
N PRO A 665 10.38 25.87 25.61
CA PRO A 665 11.13 26.90 26.33
C PRO A 665 12.43 27.27 25.57
N PHE A 666 12.32 28.16 24.58
CA PHE A 666 13.49 28.73 23.89
C PHE A 666 14.25 29.67 24.83
N ARG A 667 15.57 29.49 24.92
CA ARG A 667 16.44 30.52 25.48
C ARG A 667 16.61 31.59 24.41
N ASN A 668 15.99 32.75 24.60
CA ASN A 668 16.30 33.93 23.81
C ASN A 668 17.76 34.31 24.13
N LYS A 669 18.67 34.13 23.17
CA LYS A 669 19.87 34.95 23.13
C LYS A 669 19.42 36.28 22.54
N GLU A 670 19.29 37.28 23.39
CA GLU A 670 19.11 38.68 22.97
C GLU A 670 20.23 39.09 22.01
#